data_AF-A0A7S0I7X0-F1
#
_entry.id   AF-A0A7S0I7X0-F1
#
_cell.length_a   1.000
_cell.length_b   1.000
_cell.length_c   1.000
_cell.angle_alpha   90.00
_cell.angle_beta   90.00
_cell.angle_gamma   90.00
#
_symmetry.space_group_name_H-M   'P 1'
#
loop_
_entity.id
_entity.type
_entity.pdbx_description
1 polymer ?
#
loop_
_entity_poly.entity_id
_entity_poly.type
_entity_poly.pdbx_seq_one_letter_code
_entity_poly.pdbx_strand_id
1 'polypeptide(L)'
;MDGILRHRRECGGIAAARPGTDAELEEAKQVALQLKRGDTCVYHAHCRLKFETFRKFGWKKKKGGDDDGDEPAAESNPRTWLFLEEKSERRGYKTYSKGDLWVISNNPHLQTGTAGAIGDKMKAPWAIVAQTLWHGPDQDGKMEVKLLSPKPAHGVKENNRVFAAKVFDGGSTLAEFDNIASMTPMSFHLLPHLLAGPIVDETASQGIVGTDAVALKIRHGLNDDQADAVARALIAVDEAGKAFATPSLTVSPVRLIHGPFGSGKTSMLAAFIVSAAERLGESKSNARILVSAHTNVAVDRVLNALKQRGFTDFIRVGALRRIDHSILPHSLHLAERKRSGDADVAGDAGKPLRGKGAAHAGELMEMLKEAKTEAERRLLTAELAATKAGAADKRARALSKVRVVGTTTASCGNAALEGMTFDVVVLDECSQMTEPSSMLAMSRFGCRALVAVGDPKQLPPVLDSKDSVDDGSLNPLAKGIFVRLRDAGHGATLLRTQYRLHPTLSQTPNECYYDGKLMDGCTPADRRALVTVGYDGPPLSPLVWIDSASRDVTQERGSKYSPGEARFAALIAARIVTLGVPAGEVGVITLYKAQERAIVNNLAGIMSREVVREAIEDDDRAGEDDGVIKVSTVDAFQGQEKDVVVLSLCGVNGGSVFVTPERVNVALTRARRHLIVLGDSRAPGVSKHPAWGSCLKISRSQPQGYKPTFSADGELRDWINTWHAADPEPGPEPDPEPIPSVGGGSPDGEDDERERIVLDESVEDLSTPPSRAVREDVVELDASIEISKDEESPGVDDWTNDPMPELSPDLDAATLPDGRLEIHAALAKVGFTPEDYWNAYKDIHKGALYRDETSRRNVESSKLAPVIVEFFGRSTGAEAPFQWQKTACQHALIRELIPACETYIHESAGWRWTRLSRLIEHYDDHDALEAEAGGFGHVVVSDAKTQAEDEAGAAHFAATGVADEAYFRNNGDGFEDQDPWASDEDD
;
A
#
# COMPACT_ATOMS: atom_id res chain seq x y z
N MET A 1 -8.48 -23.40 13.45
CA MET A 1 -9.23 -24.65 13.72
C MET A 1 -8.57 -25.87 13.08
N ASP A 2 -8.17 -25.82 11.80
CA ASP A 2 -7.53 -26.97 11.13
C ASP A 2 -6.21 -27.44 11.76
N GLY A 3 -5.42 -26.54 12.34
CA GLY A 3 -4.23 -26.92 13.12
C GLY A 3 -4.56 -27.78 14.35
N ILE A 4 -5.67 -27.49 15.04
CA ILE A 4 -6.16 -28.24 16.20
C ILE A 4 -6.68 -29.63 15.76
N LEU A 5 -7.27 -29.71 14.57
CA LEU A 5 -7.76 -30.97 13.99
C LEU A 5 -6.63 -31.89 13.48
N ARG A 6 -5.50 -31.33 13.01
CA ARG A 6 -4.30 -32.13 12.64
C ARG A 6 -3.65 -32.81 13.83
N HIS A 7 -3.46 -32.08 14.94
CA HIS A 7 -2.85 -32.65 16.15
C HIS A 7 -3.63 -33.84 16.73
N ARG A 8 -4.96 -33.87 16.58
CA ARG A 8 -5.78 -35.02 17.01
C ARG A 8 -5.56 -36.29 16.17
N ARG A 9 -5.20 -36.14 14.88
CA ARG A 9 -4.87 -37.30 14.03
C ARG A 9 -3.49 -37.86 14.39
N GLU A 10 -2.57 -37.00 14.80
CA GLU A 10 -1.19 -37.37 15.12
C GLU A 10 -1.03 -37.90 16.55
N CYS A 11 -1.81 -37.38 17.51
CA CYS A 11 -1.59 -37.68 18.94
C CYS A 11 -2.60 -38.64 19.59
N GLY A 12 -3.31 -39.45 18.80
CA GLY A 12 -4.02 -40.63 19.31
C GLY A 12 -4.86 -40.40 20.57
N GLY A 13 -6.04 -39.79 20.43
CA GLY A 13 -7.12 -39.87 21.43
C GLY A 13 -6.75 -39.60 22.89
N ILE A 14 -6.29 -38.40 23.21
CA ILE A 14 -6.04 -38.00 24.60
C ILE A 14 -7.39 -37.76 25.32
N ALA A 15 -7.57 -38.37 26.49
CA ALA A 15 -8.75 -38.24 27.33
C ALA A 15 -8.86 -36.84 27.93
N ALA A 16 -10.07 -36.27 27.96
CA ALA A 16 -10.34 -34.94 28.53
C ALA A 16 -9.83 -34.83 29.98
N ALA A 17 -8.90 -33.91 30.24
CA ALA A 17 -8.40 -33.59 31.57
C ALA A 17 -9.51 -33.01 32.47
N ARG A 18 -9.34 -33.12 33.79
CA ARG A 18 -10.31 -32.64 34.80
C ARG A 18 -10.09 -31.13 35.10
N PRO A 19 -11.15 -30.31 35.13
CA PRO A 19 -11.10 -28.88 35.47
C PRO A 19 -10.41 -28.58 36.80
N GLY A 20 -9.36 -27.75 36.78
CA GLY A 20 -8.68 -27.14 37.93
C GLY A 20 -7.29 -27.67 38.29
N THR A 21 -6.55 -28.33 37.40
CA THR A 21 -5.23 -28.95 37.74
C THR A 21 -4.04 -28.31 37.00
N ASP A 22 -2.81 -28.41 37.54
CA ASP A 22 -1.58 -27.94 36.89
C ASP A 22 -1.36 -28.56 35.49
N ALA A 23 -1.90 -29.76 35.25
CA ALA A 23 -1.88 -30.42 33.95
C ALA A 23 -2.69 -29.68 32.88
N GLU A 24 -3.83 -29.07 33.24
CA GLU A 24 -4.61 -28.24 32.31
C GLU A 24 -3.93 -26.92 31.99
N LEU A 25 -3.16 -26.40 32.93
CA LEU A 25 -2.36 -25.19 32.72
C LEU A 25 -1.24 -25.47 31.71
N GLU A 26 -0.59 -26.62 31.83
CA GLU A 26 0.45 -27.05 30.90
C GLU A 26 -0.13 -27.33 29.49
N GLU A 27 -1.30 -27.96 29.42
CA GLU A 27 -2.01 -28.18 28.15
C GLU A 27 -2.45 -26.86 27.50
N ALA A 28 -2.95 -25.88 28.27
CA ALA A 28 -3.29 -24.56 27.78
C ALA A 28 -2.06 -23.77 27.28
N LYS A 29 -0.89 -23.92 27.92
CA LYS A 29 0.38 -23.35 27.43
C LYS A 29 0.80 -23.97 26.10
N GLN A 30 0.63 -25.28 25.93
CA GLN A 30 0.92 -25.97 24.66
C GLN A 30 0.02 -25.49 23.52
N VAL A 31 -1.29 -25.34 23.78
CA VAL A 31 -2.23 -24.76 22.81
C VAL A 31 -1.86 -23.30 22.48
N ALA A 32 -1.49 -22.50 23.48
CA ALA A 32 -1.04 -21.12 23.29
C ALA A 32 0.25 -21.05 22.45
N LEU A 33 1.22 -21.93 22.69
CA LEU A 33 2.47 -22.03 21.94
C LEU A 33 2.23 -22.41 20.46
N GLN A 34 1.29 -23.32 20.22
CA GLN A 34 0.90 -23.70 18.86
C GLN A 34 0.15 -22.59 18.12
N LEU A 35 -0.71 -21.83 18.81
CA LEU A 35 -1.40 -20.67 18.23
C LEU A 35 -0.45 -19.49 17.99
N LYS A 36 0.61 -19.33 18.80
CA LYS A 36 1.65 -18.31 18.62
C LYS A 36 2.52 -18.51 17.38
N ARG A 37 2.70 -19.75 16.88
CA ARG A 37 3.41 -20.01 15.62
C ARG A 37 2.73 -19.42 14.37
N GLY A 38 1.54 -18.82 14.52
CA GLY A 38 0.79 -18.17 13.44
C GLY A 38 0.70 -16.65 13.53
N ASP A 39 1.47 -15.98 14.40
CA ASP A 39 1.60 -14.51 14.59
C ASP A 39 0.33 -13.68 14.87
N THR A 40 -0.89 -14.22 14.75
CA THR A 40 -2.12 -13.40 14.75
C THR A 40 -3.18 -13.77 15.79
N CYS A 41 -2.96 -14.77 16.65
CA CYS A 41 -3.97 -15.28 17.58
C CYS A 41 -3.64 -14.96 19.06
N VAL A 42 -4.51 -14.19 19.72
CA VAL A 42 -4.40 -13.92 21.17
C VAL A 42 -5.18 -14.99 21.93
N TYR A 43 -4.51 -15.72 22.82
CA TYR A 43 -5.12 -16.78 23.62
C TYR A 43 -4.91 -16.54 25.11
N HIS A 44 -6.00 -16.51 25.87
CA HIS A 44 -6.00 -16.33 27.32
C HIS A 44 -6.42 -17.61 28.04
N ALA A 45 -5.55 -18.09 28.91
CA ALA A 45 -5.76 -19.32 29.68
C ALA A 45 -6.44 -19.11 31.05
N HIS A 46 -6.72 -17.86 31.41
CA HIS A 46 -7.13 -17.46 32.77
C HIS A 46 -8.24 -16.41 32.80
N CYS A 47 -9.14 -16.41 31.82
CA CYS A 47 -10.25 -15.47 31.84
C CYS A 47 -11.34 -15.88 32.84
N ARG A 48 -12.08 -14.90 33.34
CA ARG A 48 -13.34 -15.14 34.04
C ARG A 48 -14.51 -14.53 33.27
N LEU A 49 -15.61 -15.27 33.22
CA LEU A 49 -16.86 -14.80 32.62
C LEU A 49 -17.78 -14.23 33.70
N LYS A 50 -18.02 -12.92 33.68
CA LYS A 50 -18.91 -12.25 34.65
C LYS A 50 -20.17 -11.73 33.97
N PHE A 51 -21.33 -11.93 34.61
CA PHE A 51 -22.61 -11.37 34.18
C PHE A 51 -22.95 -10.19 35.09
N GLU A 52 -22.63 -8.96 34.69
CA GLU A 52 -23.08 -7.80 35.46
C GLU A 52 -24.40 -7.30 34.88
N THR A 53 -25.42 -7.18 35.73
CA THR A 53 -26.73 -6.67 35.32
C THR A 53 -26.90 -5.26 35.86
N PHE A 54 -26.87 -4.26 34.99
CA PHE A 54 -27.15 -2.88 35.40
C PHE A 54 -28.61 -2.53 35.13
N ARG A 55 -29.21 -1.87 36.11
CA ARG A 55 -30.45 -1.12 35.91
C ARG A 55 -30.06 0.33 35.69
N LYS A 56 -30.33 0.85 34.49
CA LYS A 56 -30.21 2.29 34.25
C LYS A 56 -31.36 2.97 34.99
N PHE A 57 -31.03 3.92 35.86
CA PHE A 57 -32.03 4.80 36.46
C PHE A 57 -32.22 6.01 35.54
N GLY A 58 -33.41 6.13 34.95
CA GLY A 58 -33.78 7.29 34.15
C GLY A 58 -34.40 8.36 35.04
N TRP A 59 -33.84 9.57 35.03
CA TRP A 59 -34.46 10.71 35.71
C TRP A 59 -35.53 11.32 34.79
N LYS A 60 -36.80 11.19 35.17
CA LYS A 60 -37.89 11.92 34.51
C LYS A 60 -37.99 13.31 35.14
N LYS A 61 -37.68 14.35 34.36
CA LYS A 61 -37.96 15.73 34.76
C LYS A 61 -39.48 15.94 34.81
N LYS A 62 -40.07 16.06 36.01
CA LYS A 62 -41.47 16.47 36.17
C LYS A 62 -41.59 17.96 35.79
N LYS A 63 -42.55 18.28 34.92
CA LYS A 63 -42.88 19.67 34.58
C LYS A 63 -43.76 20.24 35.70
N GLY A 64 -43.18 21.09 36.55
CA GLY A 64 -43.88 22.08 37.38
C GLY A 64 -43.89 21.84 38.90
N GLY A 65 -43.35 22.82 39.64
CA GLY A 65 -43.76 23.20 41.00
C GLY A 65 -43.08 22.51 42.19
N ASP A 66 -42.12 23.22 42.79
CA ASP A 66 -41.56 23.23 44.16
C ASP A 66 -41.35 21.95 44.99
N ASP A 67 -40.09 21.83 45.47
CA ASP A 67 -39.52 21.05 46.58
C ASP A 67 -40.25 19.79 47.06
N ASP A 68 -39.77 18.62 46.60
CA ASP A 68 -39.28 17.51 47.44
C ASP A 68 -38.92 16.28 46.58
N GLY A 69 -37.68 15.78 46.73
CA GLY A 69 -37.22 14.42 46.39
C GLY A 69 -37.49 13.86 44.97
N ASP A 70 -36.47 13.90 44.09
CA ASP A 70 -36.44 13.11 42.86
C ASP A 70 -36.33 11.59 43.16
N GLU A 71 -37.39 10.81 42.96
CA GLU A 71 -37.33 9.34 42.96
C GLU A 71 -36.99 8.79 41.56
N PRO A 72 -36.03 7.87 41.44
CA PRO A 72 -35.60 7.35 40.14
C PRO A 72 -36.51 6.22 39.64
N ALA A 73 -37.03 6.35 38.41
CA ALA A 73 -37.81 5.31 37.75
C ALA A 73 -36.88 4.33 37.00
N ALA A 74 -37.10 3.03 37.21
CA ALA A 74 -36.34 1.96 36.55
C ALA A 74 -36.74 1.77 35.08
N GLU A 75 -35.77 1.68 34.17
CA GLU A 75 -35.99 1.15 32.82
C GLU A 75 -36.43 -0.32 32.87
N SER A 76 -37.33 -0.73 31.97
CA SER A 76 -38.04 -2.02 32.02
C SER A 76 -37.27 -3.23 31.49
N ASN A 77 -36.01 -3.09 31.06
CA ASN A 77 -35.20 -4.24 30.64
C ASN A 77 -33.76 -4.10 31.14
N PRO A 78 -33.33 -4.90 32.15
CA PRO A 78 -31.94 -4.91 32.57
C PRO A 78 -31.04 -5.40 31.42
N ARG A 79 -29.98 -4.63 31.10
CA ARG A 79 -28.93 -5.11 30.20
C ARG A 79 -27.93 -5.92 31.02
N THR A 80 -27.77 -7.20 30.66
CA THR A 80 -26.72 -8.05 31.24
C THR A 80 -25.49 -7.95 30.36
N TRP A 81 -24.41 -7.39 30.90
CA TRP A 81 -23.12 -7.32 30.25
C TRP A 81 -22.28 -8.54 30.60
N LEU A 82 -21.65 -9.09 29.58
CA LEU A 82 -20.71 -10.18 29.74
C LEU A 82 -19.31 -9.56 29.76
N PHE A 83 -18.57 -9.80 30.84
CA PHE A 83 -17.19 -9.37 30.93
C PHE A 83 -16.26 -10.56 30.84
N LEU A 84 -15.23 -10.44 30.02
CA LEU A 84 -14.05 -11.27 30.04
C LEU A 84 -13.00 -10.53 30.89
N GLU A 85 -12.68 -11.07 32.07
CA GLU A 85 -11.71 -10.46 33.00
C GLU A 85 -10.37 -11.20 32.92
N GLU A 86 -9.27 -10.48 32.67
CA GLU A 86 -7.90 -10.98 32.77
C GLU A 86 -7.02 -10.02 33.58
N LYS A 87 -6.72 -10.40 34.83
CA LYS A 87 -6.02 -9.52 35.79
C LYS A 87 -4.54 -9.30 35.50
N SER A 88 -3.92 -10.15 34.67
CA SER A 88 -2.49 -10.08 34.33
C SER A 88 -2.19 -9.16 33.14
N GLU A 89 -3.19 -8.81 32.34
CA GLU A 89 -3.01 -7.93 31.19
C GLU A 89 -3.36 -6.49 31.53
N ARG A 90 -2.32 -5.65 31.62
CA ARG A 90 -2.41 -4.19 31.62
C ARG A 90 -1.86 -3.57 30.32
N ARG A 91 -1.60 -4.40 29.30
CA ARG A 91 -0.92 -3.99 28.07
C ARG A 91 -1.89 -3.30 27.10
N GLY A 92 -1.37 -2.26 26.45
CA GLY A 92 -2.13 -1.18 25.83
C GLY A 92 -3.03 -1.55 24.65
N TYR A 93 -3.82 -0.55 24.24
CA TYR A 93 -4.85 -0.58 23.19
C TYR A 93 -4.44 -1.13 21.81
N LYS A 94 -3.15 -1.39 21.54
CA LYS A 94 -2.65 -1.83 20.22
C LYS A 94 -3.06 -3.28 19.87
N THR A 95 -3.36 -4.12 20.86
CA THR A 95 -3.66 -5.56 20.64
C THR A 95 -5.14 -5.85 20.35
N TYR A 96 -6.05 -4.92 20.69
CA TYR A 96 -7.50 -5.17 20.72
C TYR A 96 -8.29 -4.13 19.92
N SER A 97 -9.26 -4.64 19.16
CA SER A 97 -10.20 -3.84 18.38
C SER A 97 -11.62 -4.08 18.87
N LYS A 98 -12.46 -3.04 18.79
CA LYS A 98 -13.90 -3.21 18.89
C LYS A 98 -14.36 -4.05 17.71
N GLY A 99 -15.11 -5.11 17.99
CA GLY A 99 -15.55 -6.04 16.96
C GLY A 99 -14.69 -7.29 16.83
N ASP A 100 -13.62 -7.40 17.63
CA ASP A 100 -12.86 -8.63 17.78
C ASP A 100 -13.81 -9.79 18.10
N LEU A 101 -13.69 -10.86 17.31
CA LEU A 101 -14.41 -12.10 17.48
C LEU A 101 -13.63 -13.04 18.40
N TRP A 102 -14.33 -13.53 19.41
CA TRP A 102 -13.80 -14.39 20.45
C TRP A 102 -14.51 -15.73 20.46
N VAL A 103 -13.73 -16.81 20.56
CA VAL A 103 -14.24 -18.12 20.94
C VAL A 103 -13.90 -18.33 22.42
N ILE A 104 -14.93 -18.45 23.25
CA ILE A 104 -14.81 -18.63 24.69
C ILE A 104 -15.30 -20.03 25.05
N SER A 105 -14.55 -20.75 25.88
CA SER A 105 -14.88 -22.12 26.29
C SER A 105 -14.49 -22.39 27.74
N ASN A 106 -15.11 -23.39 28.37
CA ASN A 106 -14.62 -23.97 29.62
C ASN A 106 -13.56 -25.07 29.42
N ASN A 107 -13.11 -25.29 28.18
CA ASN A 107 -12.11 -26.28 27.80
C ASN A 107 -10.95 -25.60 27.03
N PRO A 108 -9.67 -25.93 27.33
CA PRO A 108 -8.51 -25.30 26.69
C PRO A 108 -8.42 -25.53 25.17
N HIS A 109 -9.02 -26.60 24.66
CA HIS A 109 -9.08 -26.91 23.22
C HIS A 109 -10.25 -26.25 22.48
N LEU A 110 -11.04 -25.42 23.17
CA LEU A 110 -12.23 -24.74 22.63
C LEU A 110 -13.27 -25.70 22.00
N GLN A 111 -13.37 -26.92 22.55
CA GLN A 111 -14.23 -27.98 22.01
C GLN A 111 -15.68 -27.88 22.50
N THR A 112 -16.61 -28.30 21.64
CA THR A 112 -18.00 -28.57 22.00
C THR A 112 -18.20 -30.08 22.15
N GLY A 113 -18.70 -30.56 23.30
CA GLY A 113 -18.98 -31.99 23.50
C GLY A 113 -20.38 -32.40 23.02
N THR A 114 -20.53 -33.65 22.57
CA THR A 114 -21.85 -34.30 22.50
C THR A 114 -22.30 -34.66 23.92
N ALA A 115 -23.39 -34.06 24.38
CA ALA A 115 -23.91 -34.14 25.76
C ALA A 115 -24.16 -35.57 26.31
N GLY A 116 -24.07 -36.62 25.47
CA GLY A 116 -24.32 -38.01 25.85
C GLY A 116 -23.21 -38.72 26.62
N ALA A 117 -21.98 -38.19 26.68
CA ALA A 117 -20.82 -38.89 27.25
C ALA A 117 -20.42 -38.46 28.67
N ILE A 118 -21.06 -37.43 29.25
CA ILE A 118 -20.61 -36.80 30.50
C ILE A 118 -21.73 -36.84 31.53
N GLY A 119 -21.51 -37.56 32.64
CA GLY A 119 -22.51 -37.77 33.69
C GLY A 119 -22.93 -36.51 34.46
N ASP A 120 -22.07 -35.48 34.50
CA ASP A 120 -22.39 -34.17 35.09
C ASP A 120 -22.54 -33.10 34.00
N LYS A 121 -23.80 -32.75 33.68
CA LYS A 121 -24.14 -31.74 32.67
C LYS A 121 -23.57 -30.35 32.99
N MET A 122 -23.23 -30.07 34.25
CA MET A 122 -22.60 -28.79 34.63
C MET A 122 -21.11 -28.71 34.28
N LYS A 123 -20.47 -29.83 33.95
CA LYS A 123 -19.04 -29.91 33.58
C LYS A 123 -18.83 -30.24 32.10
N ALA A 124 -19.90 -30.33 31.31
CA ALA A 124 -19.78 -30.60 29.89
C ALA A 124 -18.99 -29.48 29.17
N PRO A 125 -18.11 -29.81 28.21
CA PRO A 125 -17.36 -28.82 27.45
C PRO A 125 -18.31 -28.08 26.50
N TRP A 126 -18.22 -26.77 26.52
CA TRP A 126 -19.00 -25.86 25.70
C TRP A 126 -18.10 -24.81 25.08
N ALA A 127 -18.50 -24.26 23.94
CA ALA A 127 -17.87 -23.09 23.34
C ALA A 127 -18.97 -22.10 22.92
N ILE A 128 -18.67 -20.81 23.02
CA ILE A 128 -19.51 -19.70 22.57
C ILE A 128 -18.70 -18.76 21.71
N VAL A 129 -19.38 -18.09 20.79
CA VAL A 129 -18.82 -17.00 19.99
C VAL A 129 -19.34 -15.68 20.55
N ALA A 130 -18.42 -14.76 20.81
CA ALA A 130 -18.72 -13.42 21.32
C ALA A 130 -17.95 -12.36 20.52
N GLN A 131 -18.43 -11.13 20.55
CA GLN A 131 -17.81 -9.97 19.94
C GLN A 131 -17.48 -8.94 21.02
N THR A 132 -16.32 -8.28 20.96
CA THR A 132 -16.02 -7.15 21.84
C THR A 132 -16.84 -5.92 21.48
N LEU A 133 -17.27 -5.19 22.51
CA LEU A 133 -18.01 -3.94 22.34
C LEU A 133 -17.10 -2.70 22.39
N TRP A 134 -15.85 -2.86 22.82
CA TRP A 134 -14.85 -1.79 22.99
C TRP A 134 -13.45 -2.25 22.55
N HIS A 135 -12.57 -1.28 22.31
CA HIS A 135 -11.16 -1.52 22.01
C HIS A 135 -10.42 -1.89 23.30
N GLY A 136 -10.37 -3.19 23.58
CA GLY A 136 -9.58 -3.75 24.68
C GLY A 136 -10.24 -3.71 26.07
N PRO A 137 -9.52 -4.22 27.08
CA PRO A 137 -9.99 -4.23 28.45
C PRO A 137 -9.94 -2.83 29.10
N ASP A 138 -10.78 -2.59 30.09
CA ASP A 138 -10.78 -1.36 30.90
C ASP A 138 -9.64 -1.33 31.94
N GLN A 139 -9.60 -0.29 32.78
CA GLN A 139 -8.57 -0.13 33.82
C GLN A 139 -8.54 -1.28 34.84
N ASP A 140 -9.62 -2.05 34.95
CA ASP A 140 -9.74 -3.22 35.82
C ASP A 140 -9.44 -4.54 35.09
N GLY A 141 -9.03 -4.50 33.81
CA GLY A 141 -8.77 -5.68 33.00
C GLY A 141 -10.05 -6.35 32.49
N LYS A 142 -11.19 -5.64 32.45
CA LYS A 142 -12.48 -6.19 31.99
C LYS A 142 -12.78 -5.77 30.56
N MET A 143 -13.15 -6.74 29.74
CA MET A 143 -13.56 -6.52 28.36
C MET A 143 -15.06 -6.84 28.20
N GLU A 144 -15.84 -5.86 27.76
CA GLU A 144 -17.28 -6.06 27.51
C GLU A 144 -17.48 -6.81 26.19
N VAL A 145 -18.24 -7.91 26.23
CA VAL A 145 -18.52 -8.74 25.06
C VAL A 145 -20.02 -9.00 24.87
N LYS A 146 -20.45 -9.10 23.60
CA LYS A 146 -21.80 -9.46 23.14
C LYS A 146 -21.77 -10.89 22.61
N LEU A 147 -22.66 -11.76 23.11
CA LEU A 147 -22.81 -13.11 22.56
C LEU A 147 -23.38 -13.05 21.15
N LEU A 148 -22.74 -13.77 20.23
CA LEU A 148 -23.24 -14.00 18.88
C LEU A 148 -23.86 -15.39 18.73
N SER A 149 -23.41 -16.37 19.52
CA SER A 149 -24.02 -17.70 19.61
C SER A 149 -25.04 -17.80 20.74
N PRO A 150 -26.04 -18.68 20.65
CA PRO A 150 -26.93 -18.98 21.78
C PRO A 150 -26.14 -19.36 23.04
N LYS A 151 -26.61 -18.92 24.20
CA LYS A 151 -26.03 -19.32 25.48
C LYS A 151 -26.17 -20.85 25.64
N PRO A 152 -25.10 -21.59 25.98
CA PRO A 152 -25.16 -23.02 26.24
C PRO A 152 -26.20 -23.33 27.33
N ALA A 153 -26.99 -24.39 27.12
CA ALA A 153 -28.08 -24.78 28.03
C ALA A 153 -27.58 -25.18 29.44
N HIS A 154 -26.35 -25.66 29.55
CA HIS A 154 -25.71 -26.09 30.80
C HIS A 154 -24.24 -25.66 30.84
N GLY A 155 -23.66 -25.56 32.04
CA GLY A 155 -22.22 -25.37 32.24
C GLY A 155 -21.69 -23.92 32.24
N VAL A 156 -22.49 -22.92 31.87
CA VAL A 156 -22.12 -21.50 31.96
C VAL A 156 -22.63 -20.90 33.29
N LYS A 157 -21.73 -20.70 34.25
CA LYS A 157 -22.00 -20.03 35.54
C LYS A 157 -21.31 -18.67 35.61
N GLU A 158 -21.81 -17.80 36.47
CA GLU A 158 -21.17 -16.55 36.82
C GLU A 158 -19.81 -16.83 37.47
N ASN A 159 -18.79 -16.06 37.09
CA ASN A 159 -17.41 -16.15 37.59
C ASN A 159 -16.72 -17.48 37.24
N ASN A 160 -17.19 -18.20 36.21
CA ASN A 160 -16.50 -19.39 35.69
C ASN A 160 -15.14 -19.02 35.11
N ARG A 161 -14.13 -19.84 35.40
CA ARG A 161 -12.86 -19.81 34.67
C ARG A 161 -13.08 -20.34 33.26
N VAL A 162 -12.63 -19.57 32.28
CA VAL A 162 -12.81 -19.85 30.85
C VAL A 162 -11.51 -19.59 30.09
N PHE A 163 -11.39 -20.23 28.95
CA PHE A 163 -10.34 -20.04 27.95
C PHE A 163 -10.93 -19.22 26.82
N ALA A 164 -10.20 -18.22 26.34
CA ALA A 164 -10.67 -17.31 25.30
C ALA A 164 -9.61 -17.13 24.23
N ALA A 165 -10.01 -17.32 22.97
CA ALA A 165 -9.15 -17.06 21.82
C ALA A 165 -9.76 -15.95 20.96
N LYS A 166 -8.99 -14.89 20.73
CA LYS A 166 -9.27 -13.88 19.70
C LYS A 166 -8.96 -14.51 18.34
N VAL A 167 -9.95 -14.53 17.45
CA VAL A 167 -9.80 -15.14 16.12
C VAL A 167 -9.38 -14.10 15.09
N PHE A 168 -10.17 -13.04 14.93
CA PHE A 168 -9.91 -11.92 14.02
C PHE A 168 -10.80 -10.72 14.38
N ASP A 169 -10.52 -9.53 13.84
CA ASP A 169 -11.42 -8.38 13.92
C ASP A 169 -12.57 -8.54 12.92
N GLY A 170 -13.78 -8.74 13.42
CA GLY A 170 -14.99 -8.88 12.61
C GLY A 170 -15.87 -7.62 12.60
N GLY A 171 -15.39 -6.47 13.08
CA GLY A 171 -16.23 -5.29 13.32
C GLY A 171 -17.01 -4.81 12.09
N SER A 172 -16.34 -4.67 10.95
CA SER A 172 -16.95 -4.27 9.67
C SER A 172 -17.93 -5.34 9.17
N THR A 173 -17.49 -6.60 9.10
CA THR A 173 -18.29 -7.73 8.62
C THR A 173 -19.56 -7.94 9.46
N LEU A 174 -19.47 -7.84 10.79
CA LEU A 174 -20.62 -7.97 11.68
C LEU A 174 -21.59 -6.79 11.53
N ALA A 175 -21.08 -5.59 11.28
CA ALA A 175 -21.93 -4.45 10.94
C ALA A 175 -22.66 -4.68 9.60
N GLU A 176 -22.00 -5.24 8.58
CA GLU A 176 -22.66 -5.63 7.33
C GLU A 176 -23.77 -6.66 7.58
N PHE A 177 -23.50 -7.71 8.36
CA PHE A 177 -24.49 -8.73 8.74
C PHE A 177 -25.68 -8.17 9.52
N ASP A 178 -25.44 -7.35 10.55
CA ASP A 178 -26.51 -6.72 11.34
C ASP A 178 -27.38 -5.83 10.44
N ASN A 179 -26.77 -5.08 9.52
CA ASN A 179 -27.52 -4.28 8.55
C ASN A 179 -28.36 -5.17 7.63
N ILE A 180 -27.79 -6.23 7.04
CA ILE A 180 -28.51 -7.22 6.20
C ILE A 180 -29.69 -7.84 6.96
N ALA A 181 -29.47 -8.28 8.21
CA ALA A 181 -30.49 -8.91 9.03
C ALA A 181 -31.64 -7.95 9.41
N SER A 182 -31.37 -6.65 9.46
CA SER A 182 -32.36 -5.60 9.79
C SER A 182 -33.12 -5.06 8.56
N MET A 183 -32.77 -5.51 7.34
CA MET A 183 -33.40 -5.01 6.12
C MET A 183 -34.85 -5.47 6.00
N THR A 184 -35.73 -4.54 5.65
CA THR A 184 -37.13 -4.80 5.29
C THR A 184 -37.43 -4.06 3.99
N PRO A 185 -38.44 -4.46 3.20
CA PRO A 185 -38.86 -3.67 2.04
C PRO A 185 -39.21 -2.20 2.37
N MET A 186 -39.58 -1.91 3.63
CA MET A 186 -39.86 -0.54 4.09
C MET A 186 -38.59 0.26 4.42
N SER A 187 -37.55 -0.40 4.94
CA SER A 187 -36.25 0.24 5.21
C SER A 187 -35.33 0.24 3.99
N PHE A 188 -35.58 -0.63 3.01
CA PHE A 188 -34.80 -0.76 1.79
C PHE A 188 -35.70 -0.90 0.56
N HIS A 189 -36.06 0.25 -0.02
CA HIS A 189 -37.02 0.34 -1.13
C HIS A 189 -36.55 -0.37 -2.41
N LEU A 190 -35.24 -0.50 -2.62
CA LEU A 190 -34.69 -1.24 -3.75
C LEU A 190 -34.79 -2.77 -3.60
N LEU A 191 -35.02 -3.31 -2.41
CA LEU A 191 -34.99 -4.75 -2.15
C LEU A 191 -35.83 -5.59 -3.15
N PRO A 192 -37.08 -5.21 -3.52
CA PRO A 192 -37.85 -5.95 -4.50
C PRO A 192 -37.24 -5.94 -5.91
N HIS A 193 -36.52 -4.89 -6.28
CA HIS A 193 -35.87 -4.75 -7.60
C HIS A 193 -34.54 -5.51 -7.68
N LEU A 194 -33.92 -5.77 -6.52
CA LEU A 194 -32.71 -6.61 -6.43
C LEU A 194 -33.05 -8.11 -6.41
N LEU A 195 -34.22 -8.50 -5.87
CA LEU A 195 -34.64 -9.89 -5.65
C LEU A 195 -35.57 -10.47 -6.75
N ALA A 196 -35.52 -9.97 -7.98
CA ALA A 196 -36.30 -10.46 -9.14
C ALA A 196 -37.75 -9.94 -9.31
N GLY A 197 -38.03 -8.67 -8.97
CA GLY A 197 -39.20 -7.98 -9.54
C GLY A 197 -39.08 -7.81 -11.07
N PRO A 198 -40.19 -7.83 -11.85
CA PRO A 198 -40.13 -7.56 -13.29
C PRO A 198 -39.43 -6.22 -13.53
N ILE A 199 -38.44 -6.22 -14.43
CA ILE A 199 -37.74 -5.01 -14.83
C ILE A 199 -38.80 -4.07 -15.39
N VAL A 200 -38.99 -2.95 -14.68
CA VAL A 200 -39.93 -1.92 -15.11
C VAL A 200 -39.48 -1.43 -16.48
N ASP A 201 -40.41 -1.46 -17.43
CA ASP A 201 -40.24 -1.24 -18.86
C ASP A 201 -39.13 -0.23 -19.23
N GLU A 202 -37.97 -0.72 -19.70
CA GLU A 202 -36.88 0.13 -20.19
C GLU A 202 -37.26 0.90 -21.46
N THR A 203 -38.27 0.45 -22.23
CA THR A 203 -38.65 1.07 -23.50
C THR A 203 -39.40 2.38 -23.33
N ALA A 204 -40.15 2.56 -22.24
CA ALA A 204 -40.86 3.79 -21.89
C ALA A 204 -39.92 5.00 -21.69
N SER A 205 -38.62 4.76 -21.46
CA SER A 205 -37.62 5.81 -21.21
C SER A 205 -36.96 6.38 -22.47
N GLN A 206 -37.05 5.71 -23.62
CA GLN A 206 -36.23 6.04 -24.81
C GLN A 206 -36.52 7.42 -25.41
N GLY A 207 -37.76 7.89 -25.36
CA GLY A 207 -38.14 9.21 -25.90
C GLY A 207 -37.66 10.39 -25.06
N ILE A 208 -37.55 10.22 -23.73
CA ILE A 208 -37.13 11.27 -22.79
C ILE A 208 -35.59 11.38 -22.78
N VAL A 209 -34.89 10.26 -22.94
CA VAL A 209 -33.42 10.17 -22.93
C VAL A 209 -32.79 10.96 -24.09
N GLY A 210 -33.38 10.92 -25.28
CA GLY A 210 -32.75 11.47 -26.49
C GLY A 210 -32.51 12.99 -26.45
N THR A 211 -33.52 13.79 -26.12
CA THR A 211 -33.38 15.26 -26.05
C THR A 211 -32.49 15.71 -24.90
N ASP A 212 -32.59 15.01 -23.77
CA ASP A 212 -31.83 15.30 -22.55
C ASP A 212 -30.33 14.97 -22.73
N ALA A 213 -30.03 13.82 -23.35
CA ALA A 213 -28.66 13.42 -23.65
C ALA A 213 -27.93 14.46 -24.52
N VAL A 214 -28.59 15.04 -25.54
CA VAL A 214 -27.95 16.08 -26.38
C VAL A 214 -27.58 17.32 -25.56
N ALA A 215 -28.48 17.78 -24.69
CA ALA A 215 -28.21 18.93 -23.82
C ALA A 215 -27.07 18.64 -22.83
N LEU A 216 -27.08 17.46 -22.21
CA LEU A 216 -26.03 17.01 -21.29
C LEU A 216 -24.68 16.86 -21.99
N LYS A 217 -24.67 16.34 -23.22
CA LYS A 217 -23.49 16.20 -24.06
C LYS A 217 -22.79 17.54 -24.24
N ILE A 218 -23.53 18.55 -24.69
CA ILE A 218 -23.02 19.90 -24.95
C ILE A 218 -22.57 20.56 -23.64
N ARG A 219 -23.41 20.48 -22.59
CA ARG A 219 -23.14 21.15 -21.31
C ARG A 219 -21.90 20.62 -20.59
N HIS A 220 -21.69 19.30 -20.63
CA HIS A 220 -20.67 18.64 -19.83
C HIS A 220 -19.47 18.13 -20.63
N GLY A 221 -19.46 18.32 -21.96
CA GLY A 221 -18.40 17.82 -22.85
C GLY A 221 -18.34 16.29 -22.91
N LEU A 222 -19.50 15.63 -22.86
CA LEU A 222 -19.58 14.17 -22.85
C LEU A 222 -19.58 13.62 -24.28
N ASN A 223 -19.24 12.34 -24.44
CA ASN A 223 -19.58 11.60 -25.66
C ASN A 223 -21.01 11.03 -25.60
N ASP A 224 -21.48 10.43 -26.69
CA ASP A 224 -22.85 9.93 -26.80
C ASP A 224 -23.19 8.84 -25.77
N ASP A 225 -22.27 7.90 -25.53
CA ASP A 225 -22.49 6.82 -24.55
C ASP A 225 -22.55 7.36 -23.11
N GLN A 226 -21.67 8.32 -22.79
CA GLN A 226 -21.68 8.97 -21.49
C GLN A 226 -22.95 9.80 -21.28
N ALA A 227 -23.38 10.57 -22.30
CA ALA A 227 -24.58 11.39 -22.22
C ALA A 227 -25.86 10.55 -22.08
N ASP A 228 -25.96 9.43 -22.82
CA ASP A 228 -27.05 8.47 -22.69
C ASP A 228 -27.05 7.82 -21.29
N ALA A 229 -25.89 7.44 -20.77
CA ALA A 229 -25.75 6.90 -19.41
C ALA A 229 -26.23 7.90 -18.34
N VAL A 230 -25.81 9.17 -18.43
CA VAL A 230 -26.26 10.23 -17.50
C VAL A 230 -27.77 10.45 -17.61
N ALA A 231 -28.30 10.61 -18.82
CA ALA A 231 -29.72 10.84 -19.04
C ALA A 231 -30.59 9.70 -18.45
N ARG A 232 -30.21 8.43 -18.70
CA ARG A 232 -30.89 7.27 -18.10
C ARG A 232 -30.80 7.26 -16.58
N ALA A 233 -29.65 7.65 -16.02
CA ALA A 233 -29.45 7.73 -14.58
C ALA A 233 -30.31 8.82 -13.93
N LEU A 234 -30.47 9.97 -14.59
CA LEU A 234 -31.29 11.06 -14.07
C LEU A 234 -32.78 10.70 -14.01
N ILE A 235 -33.29 9.86 -14.92
CA ILE A 235 -34.68 9.39 -14.83
C ILE A 235 -34.91 8.57 -13.56
N ALA A 236 -33.93 7.75 -13.14
CA ALA A 236 -34.04 7.01 -11.88
C ALA A 236 -34.00 7.95 -10.65
N VAL A 237 -33.24 9.05 -10.72
CA VAL A 237 -33.21 10.10 -9.70
C VAL A 237 -34.55 10.83 -9.61
N ASP A 238 -35.13 11.18 -10.76
CA ASP A 238 -36.41 11.88 -10.83
C ASP A 238 -37.53 11.02 -10.23
N GLU A 239 -37.53 9.70 -10.45
CA GLU A 239 -38.45 8.78 -9.77
C GLU A 239 -38.20 8.71 -8.25
N ALA A 240 -36.93 8.60 -7.83
CA ALA A 240 -36.58 8.56 -6.40
C ALA A 240 -37.00 9.83 -5.66
N GLY A 241 -36.97 10.98 -6.34
CA GLY A 241 -37.36 12.28 -5.80
C GLY A 241 -38.86 12.46 -5.54
N LYS A 242 -39.74 11.64 -6.15
CA LYS A 242 -41.21 11.79 -6.08
C LYS A 242 -41.87 11.29 -4.78
N ALA A 243 -41.12 10.63 -3.90
CA ALA A 243 -41.57 10.18 -2.57
C ALA A 243 -42.93 9.44 -2.54
N PHE A 244 -43.17 8.51 -3.46
CA PHE A 244 -44.39 7.69 -3.43
C PHE A 244 -44.27 6.49 -2.48
N ALA A 245 -45.40 6.04 -1.94
CA ALA A 245 -45.57 4.67 -1.46
C ALA A 245 -45.65 3.76 -2.71
N THR A 246 -44.72 2.82 -2.85
CA THR A 246 -44.73 1.78 -3.90
C THR A 246 -46.12 1.13 -3.99
N PRO A 247 -46.75 1.02 -5.18
CA PRO A 247 -46.14 0.43 -6.37
C PRO A 247 -46.57 1.12 -7.69
N SER A 248 -45.77 2.04 -8.22
CA SER A 248 -45.83 2.40 -9.65
C SER A 248 -44.54 3.08 -10.09
N LEU A 249 -43.39 2.44 -9.84
CA LEU A 249 -42.17 2.89 -10.50
C LEU A 249 -42.40 2.77 -12.00
N THR A 250 -42.14 3.85 -12.73
CA THR A 250 -42.35 3.92 -14.18
C THR A 250 -41.11 3.54 -14.97
N VAL A 251 -39.94 3.55 -14.33
CA VAL A 251 -38.68 3.03 -14.86
C VAL A 251 -37.95 2.19 -13.82
N SER A 252 -36.99 1.38 -14.28
CA SER A 252 -36.10 0.68 -13.35
C SER A 252 -35.34 1.69 -12.47
N PRO A 253 -35.27 1.49 -11.15
CA PRO A 253 -34.52 2.36 -10.25
C PRO A 253 -33.02 2.02 -10.18
N VAL A 254 -32.58 0.97 -10.89
CA VAL A 254 -31.20 0.51 -10.91
C VAL A 254 -30.58 0.83 -12.27
N ARG A 255 -29.39 1.41 -12.25
CA ARG A 255 -28.62 1.76 -13.45
C ARG A 255 -27.21 1.20 -13.32
N LEU A 256 -26.86 0.32 -14.24
CA LEU A 256 -25.52 -0.23 -14.36
C LEU A 256 -24.78 0.48 -15.49
N ILE A 257 -23.57 0.96 -15.22
CA ILE A 257 -22.71 1.59 -16.21
C ILE A 257 -21.41 0.80 -16.27
N HIS A 258 -21.20 0.12 -17.38
CA HIS A 258 -19.96 -0.60 -17.66
C HIS A 258 -18.97 0.41 -18.23
N GLY A 259 -18.01 0.81 -17.40
CA GLY A 259 -16.95 1.73 -17.78
C GLY A 259 -15.60 1.03 -17.86
N PRO A 260 -15.15 0.61 -19.06
CA PRO A 260 -13.80 0.11 -19.31
C PRO A 260 -12.70 1.08 -18.84
N PHE A 261 -11.45 0.64 -18.87
CA PHE A 261 -10.29 1.50 -18.65
C PHE A 261 -10.36 2.78 -19.49
N GLY A 262 -9.97 3.92 -18.92
CA GLY A 262 -9.91 5.19 -19.66
C GLY A 262 -11.24 5.73 -20.21
N SER A 263 -12.41 5.16 -19.88
CA SER A 263 -13.70 5.53 -20.47
C SER A 263 -14.36 6.81 -19.92
N GLY A 264 -13.68 7.50 -18.99
CA GLY A 264 -14.19 8.73 -18.37
C GLY A 264 -15.29 8.51 -17.31
N LYS A 265 -15.31 7.35 -16.64
CA LYS A 265 -16.25 7.01 -15.54
C LYS A 265 -16.44 8.17 -14.55
N THR A 266 -15.36 8.68 -13.99
CA THR A 266 -15.38 9.75 -12.98
C THR A 266 -15.94 11.06 -13.55
N SER A 267 -15.54 11.44 -14.76
CA SER A 267 -16.05 12.67 -15.41
C SER A 267 -17.55 12.59 -15.68
N MET A 268 -18.02 11.42 -16.12
CA MET A 268 -19.45 11.13 -16.32
C MET A 268 -20.21 11.13 -14.98
N LEU A 269 -19.69 10.49 -13.94
CA LEU A 269 -20.28 10.51 -12.59
C LEU A 269 -20.40 11.93 -12.05
N ALA A 270 -19.39 12.78 -12.23
CA ALA A 270 -19.44 14.17 -11.81
C ALA A 270 -20.52 14.95 -12.57
N ALA A 271 -20.64 14.76 -13.88
CA ALA A 271 -21.72 15.36 -14.67
C ALA A 271 -23.12 14.90 -14.22
N PHE A 272 -23.25 13.60 -13.91
CA PHE A 272 -24.49 13.04 -13.36
C PHE A 272 -24.83 13.64 -12.01
N ILE A 273 -23.91 13.67 -11.04
CA ILE A 273 -24.17 14.16 -9.68
C ILE A 273 -24.56 15.64 -9.70
N VAL A 274 -23.88 16.47 -10.49
CA VAL A 274 -24.23 17.89 -10.65
C VAL A 274 -25.65 18.03 -11.20
N SER A 275 -25.96 17.34 -12.30
CA SER A 275 -27.29 17.38 -12.93
C SER A 275 -28.39 16.84 -12.01
N ALA A 276 -28.10 15.77 -11.26
CA ALA A 276 -29.02 15.15 -10.31
C ALA A 276 -29.31 16.10 -9.14
N ALA A 277 -28.27 16.74 -8.59
CA ALA A 277 -28.42 17.72 -7.52
C ALA A 277 -29.28 18.92 -7.98
N GLU A 278 -29.10 19.41 -9.20
CA GLU A 278 -29.91 20.49 -9.76
C GLU A 278 -31.38 20.10 -9.91
N ARG A 279 -31.68 18.95 -10.55
CA ARG A 279 -33.07 18.48 -10.74
C ARG A 279 -33.81 18.26 -9.44
N LEU A 280 -33.15 17.66 -8.46
CA LEU A 280 -33.74 17.49 -7.13
C LEU A 280 -33.99 18.84 -6.45
N GLY A 281 -33.16 19.86 -6.74
CA GLY A 281 -33.36 21.23 -6.28
C GLY A 281 -34.57 21.91 -6.94
N GLU A 282 -34.67 21.84 -8.27
CA GLU A 282 -35.76 22.40 -9.07
C GLU A 282 -37.11 21.80 -8.70
N SER A 283 -37.16 20.49 -8.49
CA SER A 283 -38.35 19.75 -8.03
C SER A 283 -38.67 19.95 -6.55
N LYS A 284 -37.86 20.71 -5.80
CA LYS A 284 -37.96 20.92 -4.34
C LYS A 284 -37.99 19.60 -3.56
N SER A 285 -37.34 18.56 -4.09
CA SER A 285 -37.22 17.28 -3.40
C SER A 285 -36.19 17.39 -2.27
N ASN A 286 -36.47 16.70 -1.17
CA ASN A 286 -35.54 16.54 -0.06
C ASN A 286 -34.57 15.37 -0.28
N ALA A 287 -34.63 14.70 -1.43
CA ALA A 287 -33.77 13.57 -1.74
C ALA A 287 -32.29 13.97 -1.76
N ARG A 288 -31.44 13.05 -1.30
CA ARG A 288 -29.98 13.26 -1.14
C ARG A 288 -29.19 12.17 -1.83
N ILE A 289 -27.96 12.51 -2.21
CA ILE A 289 -27.06 11.64 -2.97
C ILE A 289 -25.92 11.19 -2.06
N LEU A 290 -25.73 9.87 -1.96
CA LEU A 290 -24.54 9.27 -1.37
C LEU A 290 -23.60 8.80 -2.47
N VAL A 291 -22.36 9.28 -2.46
CA VAL A 291 -21.27 8.76 -3.29
C VAL A 291 -20.44 7.82 -2.42
N SER A 292 -20.33 6.57 -2.84
CA SER A 292 -19.58 5.56 -2.12
C SER A 292 -18.75 4.67 -3.04
N ALA A 293 -17.67 4.14 -2.50
CA ALA A 293 -16.78 3.19 -3.15
C ALA A 293 -16.05 2.37 -2.07
N HIS A 294 -15.35 1.32 -2.48
CA HIS A 294 -14.55 0.50 -1.57
C HIS A 294 -13.36 1.28 -0.99
N THR A 295 -12.64 2.04 -1.83
CA THR A 295 -11.42 2.74 -1.45
C THR A 295 -11.64 4.25 -1.27
N ASN A 296 -10.82 4.89 -0.45
CA ASN A 296 -10.90 6.34 -0.25
C ASN A 296 -10.56 7.12 -1.53
N VAL A 297 -9.52 6.68 -2.26
CA VAL A 297 -9.07 7.29 -3.51
C VAL A 297 -10.19 7.36 -4.54
N ALA A 298 -11.00 6.30 -4.70
CA ALA A 298 -12.13 6.30 -5.63
C ALA A 298 -13.19 7.35 -5.27
N VAL A 299 -13.54 7.47 -3.97
CA VAL A 299 -14.48 8.50 -3.50
C VAL A 299 -13.92 9.89 -3.77
N ASP A 300 -12.67 10.14 -3.39
CA ASP A 300 -12.04 11.45 -3.48
C ASP A 300 -11.85 11.88 -4.93
N ARG A 301 -11.56 10.95 -5.85
CA ARG A 301 -11.49 11.20 -7.29
C ARG A 301 -12.81 11.75 -7.84
N VAL A 302 -13.95 11.18 -7.45
CA VAL A 302 -15.28 11.69 -7.84
C VAL A 302 -15.52 13.08 -7.25
N LEU A 303 -15.20 13.30 -5.97
CA LEU A 303 -15.39 14.60 -5.33
C LEU A 303 -14.48 15.70 -5.91
N ASN A 304 -13.25 15.35 -6.31
CA ASN A 304 -12.35 16.26 -6.99
C ASN A 304 -12.89 16.64 -8.38
N ALA A 305 -13.45 15.68 -9.12
CA ALA A 305 -14.11 15.96 -10.39
C ALA A 305 -15.35 16.87 -10.21
N LEU A 306 -16.08 16.77 -9.09
CA LEU A 306 -17.15 17.73 -8.76
C LEU A 306 -16.59 19.13 -8.52
N LYS A 307 -15.54 19.25 -7.71
CA LYS A 307 -14.88 20.51 -7.39
C LYS A 307 -14.33 21.21 -8.64
N GLN A 308 -13.70 20.47 -9.55
CA GLN A 308 -13.22 20.98 -10.84
C GLN A 308 -14.35 21.52 -11.72
N ARG A 309 -15.58 20.99 -11.57
CA ARG A 309 -16.79 21.49 -12.24
C ARG A 309 -17.50 22.60 -11.46
N GLY A 310 -16.91 23.14 -10.39
CA GLY A 310 -17.47 24.21 -9.57
C GLY A 310 -18.55 23.77 -8.58
N PHE A 311 -18.77 22.47 -8.42
CA PHE A 311 -19.76 21.95 -7.46
C PHE A 311 -19.09 21.70 -6.10
N THR A 312 -19.46 22.49 -5.09
CA THR A 312 -18.87 22.44 -3.74
C THR A 312 -19.88 22.11 -2.64
N ASP A 313 -21.16 21.90 -2.98
CA ASP A 313 -22.21 21.50 -2.02
C ASP A 313 -22.15 19.99 -1.73
N PHE A 314 -20.99 19.55 -1.23
CA PHE A 314 -20.77 18.19 -0.76
C PHE A 314 -19.97 18.16 0.54
N ILE A 315 -20.11 17.07 1.30
CA ILE A 315 -19.26 16.77 2.47
C ILE A 315 -18.65 15.38 2.33
N ARG A 316 -17.33 15.29 2.49
CA ARG A 316 -16.57 14.04 2.58
C ARG A 316 -16.46 13.57 4.03
N VAL A 317 -16.97 12.39 4.34
CA VAL A 317 -16.96 11.81 5.70
C VAL A 317 -15.96 10.66 5.76
N GLY A 318 -14.91 10.76 6.60
CA GLY A 318 -13.83 9.76 6.70
C GLY A 318 -12.71 10.15 7.67
N ALA A 319 -11.71 9.29 7.82
CA ALA A 319 -10.45 9.62 8.50
C ALA A 319 -9.64 10.60 7.63
N LEU A 320 -9.10 11.69 8.21
CA LEU A 320 -8.44 12.73 7.41
C LEU A 320 -7.16 12.24 6.76
N ARG A 321 -6.44 11.37 7.49
CA ARG A 321 -5.23 10.70 7.02
C ARG A 321 -5.42 9.87 5.74
N ARG A 322 -6.65 9.53 5.37
CA ARG A 322 -7.00 8.77 4.16
C ARG A 322 -7.76 9.60 3.14
N ILE A 323 -7.90 10.90 3.35
CA ILE A 323 -8.60 11.81 2.44
C ILE A 323 -7.57 12.64 1.70
N ASP A 324 -7.77 12.77 0.39
CA ASP A 324 -6.98 13.66 -0.45
C ASP A 324 -6.93 15.10 0.12
N HIS A 325 -5.73 15.66 0.22
CA HIS A 325 -5.51 16.96 0.86
C HIS A 325 -6.32 18.10 0.22
N SER A 326 -6.63 18.02 -1.07
CA SER A 326 -7.42 19.02 -1.79
C SER A 326 -8.92 18.95 -1.46
N ILE A 327 -9.40 17.84 -0.89
CA ILE A 327 -10.78 17.61 -0.43
C ILE A 327 -10.96 17.97 1.05
N LEU A 328 -9.88 18.14 1.83
CA LEU A 328 -9.95 18.48 3.25
C LEU A 328 -10.89 19.67 3.58
N PRO A 329 -10.98 20.74 2.77
CA PRO A 329 -11.94 21.83 2.99
C PRO A 329 -13.41 21.42 2.97
N HIS A 330 -13.73 20.24 2.44
CA HIS A 330 -15.06 19.65 2.40
C HIS A 330 -15.19 18.43 3.33
N SER A 331 -14.18 18.16 4.15
CA SER A 331 -14.11 16.93 4.95
C SER A 331 -14.62 17.07 6.38
N LEU A 332 -15.13 15.98 6.93
CA LEU A 332 -15.47 15.85 8.34
C LEU A 332 -14.74 14.64 8.92
N HIS A 333 -13.88 14.92 9.90
CA HIS A 333 -13.10 13.88 10.57
C HIS A 333 -13.99 13.02 11.44
N LEU A 334 -13.71 11.72 11.41
CA LEU A 334 -14.37 10.71 12.21
C LEU A 334 -13.38 10.15 13.25
N ALA A 335 -13.11 10.89 14.32
CA ALA A 335 -12.47 10.31 15.49
C ALA A 335 -13.51 9.54 16.31
N GLU A 336 -13.24 8.27 16.61
CA GLU A 336 -13.94 7.59 17.68
C GLU A 336 -13.57 8.27 19.01
N ARG A 337 -14.55 8.44 19.90
CA ARG A 337 -14.34 9.10 21.20
C ARG A 337 -13.25 8.36 21.98
N LYS A 338 -12.00 8.85 21.94
CA LYS A 338 -11.06 8.61 23.05
C LYS A 338 -11.67 9.28 24.28
N ARG A 339 -12.06 8.51 25.29
CA ARG A 339 -12.38 9.06 26.61
C ARG A 339 -11.06 9.41 27.32
N SER A 340 -10.43 10.51 26.89
CA SER A 340 -9.37 11.19 27.65
C SER A 340 -8.92 12.44 26.89
N GLY A 341 -9.10 13.60 27.51
CA GLY A 341 -8.51 14.89 27.10
C GLY A 341 -9.06 15.48 25.79
N ASP A 342 -9.99 16.43 25.88
CA ASP A 342 -10.13 17.43 24.81
C ASP A 342 -8.72 18.01 24.60
N ALA A 343 -8.15 17.91 23.39
CA ALA A 343 -6.93 18.62 23.08
C ALA A 343 -7.18 20.11 23.34
N ASP A 344 -6.30 20.77 24.10
CA ASP A 344 -6.35 22.21 24.41
C ASP A 344 -6.04 23.06 23.16
N VAL A 345 -6.82 22.86 22.08
CA VAL A 345 -6.69 23.62 20.85
C VAL A 345 -7.54 24.88 20.98
N ALA A 346 -6.87 26.01 21.20
CA ALA A 346 -7.50 27.32 21.14
C ALA A 346 -7.91 27.64 19.68
N GLY A 347 -9.18 28.04 19.49
CA GLY A 347 -9.66 28.66 18.27
C GLY A 347 -9.25 30.13 18.17
N ASP A 348 -9.59 30.76 17.04
CA ASP A 348 -9.08 32.09 16.67
C ASP A 348 -9.50 33.22 17.64
N ALA A 349 -10.59 33.01 18.40
CA ALA A 349 -11.06 33.93 19.45
C ALA A 349 -10.47 33.64 20.84
N GLY A 350 -9.41 32.84 20.94
CA GLY A 350 -8.82 32.39 22.20
C GLY A 350 -9.70 31.41 23.01
N LYS A 351 -10.82 30.98 22.45
CA LYS A 351 -11.75 30.01 23.08
C LYS A 351 -11.35 28.58 22.68
N PRO A 352 -11.35 27.62 23.60
CA PRO A 352 -11.06 26.23 23.27
C PRO A 352 -12.10 25.68 22.29
N LEU A 353 -11.63 25.00 21.23
CA LEU A 353 -12.49 24.21 20.35
C LEU A 353 -13.16 23.09 21.16
N ARG A 354 -14.38 22.71 20.77
CA ARG A 354 -15.12 21.62 21.43
C ARG A 354 -15.71 20.67 20.41
N GLY A 355 -15.83 19.40 20.76
CA GLY A 355 -16.52 18.41 19.93
C GLY A 355 -15.77 18.11 18.62
N LYS A 356 -16.50 18.08 17.49
CA LYS A 356 -15.95 17.61 16.21
C LYS A 356 -14.84 18.53 15.67
N GLY A 357 -14.92 19.84 15.89
CA GLY A 357 -13.87 20.78 15.49
C GLY A 357 -12.53 20.57 16.21
N ALA A 358 -12.56 20.19 17.50
CA ALA A 358 -11.34 19.92 18.27
C ALA A 358 -10.62 18.65 17.77
N ALA A 359 -11.37 17.56 17.57
CA ALA A 359 -10.82 16.32 17.04
C ALA A 359 -10.24 16.48 15.62
N HIS A 360 -10.94 17.25 14.77
CA HIS A 360 -10.46 17.56 13.42
C HIS A 360 -9.16 18.38 13.44
N ALA A 361 -9.06 19.38 14.32
CA ALA A 361 -7.85 20.18 14.46
C ALA A 361 -6.66 19.39 15.01
N GLY A 362 -6.91 18.49 15.97
CA GLY A 362 -5.87 17.61 16.55
C GLY A 362 -5.22 16.73 15.48
N GLU A 363 -6.04 16.04 14.68
CA GLU A 363 -5.57 15.19 13.58
C GLU A 363 -4.77 15.99 12.53
N LEU A 364 -5.24 17.18 12.13
CA LEU A 364 -4.52 18.04 11.18
C LEU A 364 -3.17 18.51 11.70
N MET A 365 -3.02 18.74 13.01
CA MET A 365 -1.72 19.10 13.59
C MET A 365 -0.72 17.94 13.54
N GLU A 366 -1.18 16.71 13.75
CA GLU A 366 -0.32 15.53 13.60
C GLU A 366 0.10 15.34 12.15
N MET A 367 -0.86 15.41 11.21
CA MET A 367 -0.56 15.34 9.77
C MET A 367 0.43 16.42 9.33
N LEU A 368 0.33 17.64 9.88
CA LEU A 368 1.25 18.73 9.55
C LEU A 368 2.70 18.45 10.01
N LYS A 369 2.89 17.71 11.10
CA LYS A 369 4.22 17.27 11.57
C LYS A 369 4.83 16.22 10.64
N GLU A 370 3.99 15.38 10.04
CA GLU A 370 4.38 14.28 9.15
C GLU A 370 4.52 14.70 7.67
N ALA A 371 4.08 15.92 7.32
CA ALA A 371 4.03 16.38 5.93
C ALA A 371 5.43 16.41 5.28
N LYS A 372 5.54 15.74 4.11
CA LYS A 372 6.78 15.53 3.38
C LYS A 372 7.03 16.66 2.37
N THR A 373 5.97 17.16 1.72
CA THR A 373 6.10 18.19 0.67
C THR A 373 5.61 19.57 1.10
N GLU A 374 6.10 20.61 0.44
CA GLU A 374 5.64 21.99 0.69
C GLU A 374 4.18 22.21 0.29
N ALA A 375 3.73 21.54 -0.78
CA ALA A 375 2.34 21.57 -1.22
C ALA A 375 1.38 21.00 -0.16
N GLU A 376 1.73 19.86 0.43
CA GLU A 376 0.98 19.26 1.54
C GLU A 376 0.93 20.19 2.74
N ARG A 377 2.08 20.71 3.18
CA ARG A 377 2.17 21.65 4.31
C ARG A 377 1.28 22.86 4.10
N ARG A 378 1.24 23.41 2.89
CA ARG A 378 0.38 24.55 2.53
C ARG A 378 -1.11 24.21 2.69
N LEU A 379 -1.56 23.08 2.16
CA LEU A 379 -2.96 22.65 2.24
C LEU A 379 -3.39 22.37 3.68
N LEU A 380 -2.57 21.63 4.44
CA LEU A 380 -2.84 21.29 5.84
C LEU A 380 -2.87 22.53 6.73
N THR A 381 -1.95 23.47 6.53
CA THR A 381 -1.92 24.74 7.27
C THR A 381 -3.17 25.58 7.01
N ALA A 382 -3.58 25.68 5.74
CA ALA A 382 -4.80 26.41 5.37
C ALA A 382 -6.06 25.80 6.00
N GLU A 383 -6.18 24.47 5.98
CA GLU A 383 -7.33 23.79 6.58
C GLU A 383 -7.32 23.87 8.12
N LEU A 384 -6.15 23.78 8.75
CA LEU A 384 -6.02 23.95 10.20
C LEU A 384 -6.47 25.36 10.63
N ALA A 385 -6.09 26.40 9.87
CA ALA A 385 -6.55 27.76 10.12
C ALA A 385 -8.08 27.88 9.97
N ALA A 386 -8.65 27.32 8.89
CA ALA A 386 -10.10 27.30 8.69
C ALA A 386 -10.84 26.56 9.81
N THR A 387 -10.27 25.45 10.30
CA THR A 387 -10.81 24.67 11.40
C THR A 387 -10.79 25.45 12.71
N LYS A 388 -9.71 26.16 13.01
CA LYS A 388 -9.62 27.08 14.17
C LYS A 388 -10.61 28.23 14.09
N ALA A 389 -11.00 28.64 12.88
CA ALA A 389 -12.08 29.60 12.62
C ALA A 389 -13.51 28.97 12.64
N GLY A 390 -13.62 27.67 12.98
CA GLY A 390 -14.89 26.97 13.15
C GLY A 390 -15.47 26.33 11.89
N ALA A 391 -14.69 26.17 10.81
CA ALA A 391 -15.16 25.55 9.56
C ALA A 391 -15.66 24.11 9.78
N ALA A 392 -14.92 23.28 10.52
CA ALA A 392 -15.30 21.90 10.79
C ALA A 392 -16.65 21.77 11.53
N ASP A 393 -16.93 22.64 12.50
CA ASP A 393 -18.21 22.65 13.20
C ASP A 393 -19.37 23.16 12.33
N LYS A 394 -19.08 24.06 11.38
CA LYS A 394 -20.07 24.48 10.36
C LYS A 394 -20.39 23.30 9.44
N ARG A 395 -19.38 22.57 8.95
CA ARG A 395 -19.56 21.36 8.13
C ARG A 395 -20.35 20.29 8.87
N ALA A 396 -20.04 20.04 10.15
CA ALA A 396 -20.79 19.10 10.99
C ALA A 396 -22.29 19.44 11.09
N ARG A 397 -22.66 20.72 11.16
CA ARG A 397 -24.06 21.18 11.17
C ARG A 397 -24.71 21.15 9.79
N ALA A 398 -23.92 21.33 8.74
CA ALA A 398 -24.38 21.27 7.35
C ALA A 398 -24.55 19.82 6.85
N LEU A 399 -23.95 18.83 7.51
CA LEU A 399 -23.98 17.42 7.09
C LEU A 399 -25.40 16.85 6.91
N SER A 400 -26.39 17.27 7.71
CA SER A 400 -27.79 16.83 7.52
C SER A 400 -28.55 17.57 6.42
N LYS A 401 -27.95 18.62 5.85
CA LYS A 401 -28.59 19.52 4.87
C LYS A 401 -27.96 19.44 3.48
N VAL A 402 -26.67 19.10 3.39
CA VAL A 402 -25.92 19.04 2.14
C VAL A 402 -26.53 18.04 1.16
N ARG A 403 -26.55 18.38 -0.13
CA ARG A 403 -27.17 17.53 -1.15
C ARG A 403 -26.38 16.24 -1.41
N VAL A 404 -25.05 16.32 -1.36
CA VAL A 404 -24.14 15.22 -1.67
C VAL A 404 -23.26 14.89 -0.47
N VAL A 405 -23.13 13.60 -0.14
CA VAL A 405 -22.17 13.11 0.86
C VAL A 405 -21.30 12.04 0.22
N GLY A 406 -19.99 12.17 0.37
CA GLY A 406 -19.02 11.15 -0.05
C GLY A 406 -18.48 10.38 1.14
N THR A 407 -18.49 9.05 1.10
CA THR A 407 -17.89 8.20 2.14
C THR A 407 -17.59 6.80 1.60
N THR A 408 -16.58 6.13 2.13
CA THR A 408 -16.34 4.71 1.76
C THR A 408 -17.44 3.83 2.31
N THR A 409 -17.68 2.66 1.70
CA THR A 409 -18.74 1.76 2.17
C THR A 409 -18.52 1.31 3.61
N ALA A 410 -17.28 0.99 3.97
CA ALA A 410 -16.91 0.68 5.35
C ALA A 410 -17.26 1.82 6.35
N SER A 411 -17.21 3.07 5.90
CA SER A 411 -17.53 4.25 6.72
C SER A 411 -19.03 4.54 6.81
N CYS A 412 -19.89 3.87 6.04
CA CYS A 412 -21.34 4.04 6.12
C CYS A 412 -21.90 3.67 7.51
N GLY A 413 -21.24 2.76 8.23
CA GLY A 413 -21.61 2.37 9.60
C GLY A 413 -21.35 3.45 10.67
N ASN A 414 -20.74 4.58 10.31
CA ASN A 414 -20.34 5.60 11.28
C ASN A 414 -21.55 6.30 11.94
N ALA A 415 -21.42 6.62 13.24
CA ALA A 415 -22.43 7.33 14.02
C ALA A 415 -22.73 8.75 13.49
N ALA A 416 -21.79 9.39 12.80
CA ALA A 416 -22.03 10.69 12.17
C ALA A 416 -23.10 10.66 11.08
N LEU A 417 -23.37 9.48 10.50
CA LEU A 417 -24.39 9.25 9.47
C LEU A 417 -25.66 8.58 10.04
N GLU A 418 -25.73 8.37 11.36
CA GLU A 418 -26.87 7.72 12.00
C GLU A 418 -28.16 8.56 11.84
N GLY A 419 -29.24 7.89 11.45
CA GLY A 419 -30.54 8.52 11.20
C GLY A 419 -30.63 9.35 9.91
N MET A 420 -29.57 9.37 9.09
CA MET A 420 -29.61 10.01 7.76
C MET A 420 -30.22 9.10 6.71
N THR A 421 -30.76 9.70 5.65
CA THR A 421 -31.27 9.00 4.46
C THR A 421 -30.60 9.54 3.20
N PHE A 422 -30.41 8.66 2.24
CA PHE A 422 -29.87 8.95 0.92
C PHE A 422 -30.67 8.14 -0.10
N ASP A 423 -31.64 8.80 -0.74
CA ASP A 423 -32.54 8.19 -1.71
C ASP A 423 -31.80 7.75 -2.98
N VAL A 424 -30.69 8.41 -3.32
CA VAL A 424 -29.83 8.07 -4.45
C VAL A 424 -28.47 7.62 -3.94
N VAL A 425 -28.06 6.42 -4.32
CA VAL A 425 -26.72 5.89 -4.03
C VAL A 425 -25.94 5.69 -5.32
N VAL A 426 -24.76 6.29 -5.37
CA VAL A 426 -23.77 6.13 -6.44
C VAL A 426 -22.65 5.25 -5.91
N LEU A 427 -22.43 4.11 -6.57
CA LEU A 427 -21.30 3.22 -6.29
C LEU A 427 -20.28 3.34 -7.41
N ASP A 428 -19.10 3.87 -7.12
CA ASP A 428 -17.95 3.85 -8.05
C ASP A 428 -17.06 2.63 -7.78
N GLU A 429 -16.37 2.15 -8.81
CA GLU A 429 -15.59 0.90 -8.77
C GLU A 429 -16.39 -0.31 -8.21
N CYS A 430 -17.70 -0.34 -8.48
CA CYS A 430 -18.65 -1.30 -7.91
C CYS A 430 -18.34 -2.77 -8.25
N SER A 431 -17.59 -3.02 -9.33
CA SER A 431 -17.12 -4.37 -9.68
C SER A 431 -16.10 -4.95 -8.68
N GLN A 432 -15.39 -4.10 -7.93
CA GLN A 432 -14.42 -4.50 -6.89
C GLN A 432 -15.06 -4.65 -5.51
N MET A 433 -16.35 -4.35 -5.37
CA MET A 433 -17.04 -4.39 -4.09
C MET A 433 -17.68 -5.76 -3.86
N THR A 434 -17.47 -6.33 -2.67
CA THR A 434 -18.27 -7.46 -2.24
C THR A 434 -19.74 -7.04 -2.17
N GLU A 435 -20.65 -7.99 -2.38
CA GLU A 435 -22.08 -7.71 -2.28
C GLU A 435 -22.48 -7.18 -0.89
N PRO A 436 -22.04 -7.76 0.25
CA PRO A 436 -22.32 -7.20 1.57
C PRO A 436 -21.87 -5.74 1.73
N SER A 437 -20.67 -5.40 1.25
CA SER A 437 -20.15 -4.03 1.32
C SER A 437 -20.98 -3.04 0.50
N SER A 438 -21.43 -3.45 -0.69
CA SER A 438 -22.32 -2.64 -1.53
C SER A 438 -23.69 -2.44 -0.87
N MET A 439 -24.23 -3.50 -0.28
CA MET A 439 -25.52 -3.47 0.40
C MET A 439 -25.52 -2.55 1.62
N LEU A 440 -24.39 -2.39 2.32
CA LEU A 440 -24.26 -1.49 3.46
C LEU A 440 -24.59 -0.04 3.11
N ALA A 441 -24.11 0.46 1.97
CA ALA A 441 -24.41 1.80 1.49
C ALA A 441 -25.87 1.93 1.01
N MET A 442 -26.45 0.87 0.47
CA MET A 442 -27.79 0.91 -0.12
C MET A 442 -28.91 0.77 0.94
N SER A 443 -28.78 -0.19 1.85
CA SER A 443 -29.87 -0.55 2.76
C SER A 443 -30.00 0.38 3.95
N ARG A 444 -28.87 0.83 4.49
CA ARG A 444 -28.82 1.62 5.73
C ARG A 444 -29.52 2.97 5.58
N PHE A 445 -29.49 3.53 4.38
CA PHE A 445 -29.90 4.90 4.12
C PHE A 445 -31.23 5.02 3.35
N GLY A 446 -31.97 3.92 3.21
CA GLY A 446 -33.28 3.94 2.56
C GLY A 446 -33.21 4.15 1.05
N CYS A 447 -32.15 3.70 0.40
CA CYS A 447 -31.90 3.91 -1.02
C CYS A 447 -33.10 3.49 -1.89
N ARG A 448 -33.42 4.37 -2.86
CA ARG A 448 -34.51 4.24 -3.83
C ARG A 448 -34.03 4.20 -5.27
N ALA A 449 -32.86 4.76 -5.57
CA ALA A 449 -32.21 4.68 -6.87
C ALA A 449 -30.72 4.35 -6.72
N LEU A 450 -30.26 3.37 -7.49
CA LEU A 450 -28.86 2.94 -7.53
C LEU A 450 -28.25 3.28 -8.88
N VAL A 451 -27.11 3.98 -8.86
CA VAL A 451 -26.21 4.13 -10.01
C VAL A 451 -24.91 3.41 -9.68
N ALA A 452 -24.71 2.24 -10.25
CA ALA A 452 -23.52 1.42 -10.04
C ALA A 452 -22.62 1.50 -11.27
N VAL A 453 -21.38 1.96 -11.07
CA VAL A 453 -20.37 2.12 -12.12
C VAL A 453 -19.19 1.22 -11.80
N GLY A 454 -18.70 0.49 -12.80
CA GLY A 454 -17.56 -0.39 -12.62
C GLY A 454 -17.14 -1.07 -13.91
N ASP A 455 -16.13 -1.92 -13.81
CA ASP A 455 -15.66 -2.75 -14.92
C ASP A 455 -15.64 -4.23 -14.50
N PRO A 456 -16.70 -5.01 -14.82
CA PRO A 456 -16.77 -6.43 -14.50
C PRO A 456 -15.78 -7.30 -15.30
N LYS A 457 -14.94 -6.71 -16.16
CA LYS A 457 -13.84 -7.38 -16.88
C LYS A 457 -12.47 -7.14 -16.22
N GLN A 458 -12.41 -6.35 -15.14
CA GLN A 458 -11.21 -6.17 -14.29
C GLN A 458 -11.39 -6.93 -12.97
N LEU A 459 -10.48 -6.73 -12.01
CA LEU A 459 -10.39 -7.55 -10.81
C LEU A 459 -11.71 -7.62 -10.03
N PRO A 460 -12.10 -8.82 -9.57
CA PRO A 460 -13.24 -9.01 -8.66
C PRO A 460 -12.88 -8.51 -7.25
N PRO A 461 -13.84 -8.53 -6.31
CA PRO A 461 -13.56 -8.21 -4.91
C PRO A 461 -12.49 -9.13 -4.32
N VAL A 462 -11.56 -8.57 -3.55
CA VAL A 462 -10.53 -9.34 -2.83
C VAL A 462 -11.16 -10.02 -1.61
N LEU A 463 -10.89 -11.32 -1.44
CA LEU A 463 -11.39 -12.13 -0.32
C LEU A 463 -10.20 -12.76 0.44
N ASP A 464 -10.18 -12.63 1.77
CA ASP A 464 -9.04 -13.02 2.61
C ASP A 464 -8.85 -14.55 2.84
N SER A 465 -9.59 -15.41 2.15
CA SER A 465 -9.55 -16.86 2.41
C SER A 465 -8.40 -17.56 1.67
N LYS A 466 -7.33 -17.90 2.42
CA LYS A 466 -6.16 -18.69 1.97
C LYS A 466 -6.48 -20.04 1.30
N ASP A 467 -7.68 -20.59 1.52
CA ASP A 467 -8.08 -21.93 1.04
C ASP A 467 -9.26 -21.91 0.04
N SER A 468 -9.84 -20.76 -0.29
CA SER A 468 -10.86 -20.70 -1.34
C SER A 468 -10.19 -20.46 -2.67
N VAL A 469 -10.01 -21.54 -3.43
CA VAL A 469 -9.82 -21.55 -4.87
C VAL A 469 -10.52 -20.34 -5.51
N ASP A 470 -9.77 -19.52 -6.26
CA ASP A 470 -10.23 -18.36 -7.06
C ASP A 470 -11.32 -18.70 -8.12
N ASP A 471 -11.92 -19.88 -8.04
CA ASP A 471 -13.09 -20.24 -8.80
C ASP A 471 -14.33 -19.63 -8.13
N GLY A 472 -14.85 -18.56 -8.74
CA GLY A 472 -16.12 -17.93 -8.35
C GLY A 472 -17.34 -18.87 -8.36
N SER A 473 -17.21 -20.12 -8.86
CA SER A 473 -18.20 -21.18 -8.69
C SER A 473 -18.26 -21.74 -7.26
N LEU A 474 -17.15 -21.66 -6.50
CA LEU A 474 -17.01 -22.21 -5.14
C LEU A 474 -17.24 -21.15 -4.05
N ASN A 475 -16.97 -19.86 -4.33
CA ASN A 475 -17.22 -18.77 -3.39
C ASN A 475 -18.22 -17.74 -3.95
N PRO A 476 -19.50 -17.75 -3.52
CA PRO A 476 -20.51 -16.82 -4.02
C PRO A 476 -20.23 -15.35 -3.69
N LEU A 477 -19.33 -15.07 -2.73
CA LEU A 477 -18.89 -13.71 -2.39
C LEU A 477 -17.94 -13.10 -3.43
N ALA A 478 -17.31 -13.92 -4.27
CA ALA A 478 -16.47 -13.44 -5.37
C ALA A 478 -17.29 -12.71 -6.45
N LYS A 479 -18.61 -12.94 -6.47
CA LYS A 479 -19.54 -12.26 -7.36
C LYS A 479 -20.12 -11.02 -6.69
N GLY A 480 -19.59 -9.86 -7.05
CA GLY A 480 -20.10 -8.55 -6.61
C GLY A 480 -21.51 -8.23 -7.14
N ILE A 481 -22.14 -7.21 -6.56
CA ILE A 481 -23.53 -6.84 -6.88
C ILE A 481 -23.70 -6.41 -8.34
N PHE A 482 -22.70 -5.74 -8.93
CA PHE A 482 -22.74 -5.29 -10.32
C PHE A 482 -22.96 -6.48 -11.28
N VAL A 483 -22.14 -7.53 -11.12
CA VAL A 483 -22.18 -8.74 -11.95
C VAL A 483 -23.50 -9.47 -11.74
N ARG A 484 -23.96 -9.58 -10.48
CA ARG A 484 -25.23 -10.25 -10.15
C ARG A 484 -26.43 -9.54 -10.75
N LEU A 485 -26.49 -8.21 -10.69
CA LEU A 485 -27.60 -7.44 -11.28
C LEU A 485 -27.60 -7.52 -12.80
N ARG A 486 -26.43 -7.44 -13.44
CA ARG A 486 -26.30 -7.64 -14.88
C ARG A 486 -26.83 -9.02 -15.30
N ASP A 487 -26.42 -10.07 -14.59
CA ASP A 487 -26.86 -11.43 -14.89
C ASP A 487 -28.35 -11.66 -14.57
N ALA A 488 -28.93 -10.87 -13.68
CA ALA A 488 -30.37 -10.82 -13.40
C ALA A 488 -31.17 -10.04 -14.46
N GLY A 489 -30.51 -9.49 -15.48
CA GLY A 489 -31.14 -8.83 -16.64
C GLY A 489 -31.13 -7.30 -16.59
N HIS A 490 -30.55 -6.66 -15.57
CA HIS A 490 -30.41 -5.20 -15.56
C HIS A 490 -29.45 -4.75 -16.67
N GLY A 491 -29.92 -3.89 -17.57
CA GLY A 491 -29.12 -3.38 -18.67
C GLY A 491 -27.90 -2.59 -18.19
N ALA A 492 -26.71 -2.94 -18.70
CA ALA A 492 -25.48 -2.20 -18.45
C ALA A 492 -25.14 -1.33 -19.66
N THR A 493 -25.07 -0.01 -19.45
CA THR A 493 -24.66 0.93 -20.50
C THR A 493 -23.14 0.89 -20.63
N LEU A 494 -22.63 0.46 -21.80
CA LEU A 494 -21.20 0.38 -22.07
C LEU A 494 -20.67 1.73 -22.55
N LEU A 495 -19.69 2.28 -21.84
CA LEU A 495 -18.94 3.46 -22.31
C LEU A 495 -17.87 3.00 -23.29
N ARG A 496 -18.10 3.13 -24.60
CA ARG A 496 -17.23 2.50 -25.61
C ARG A 496 -15.94 3.26 -25.86
N THR A 497 -15.90 4.57 -25.62
CA THR A 497 -14.73 5.38 -25.98
C THR A 497 -13.71 5.43 -24.86
N GLN A 498 -12.47 4.97 -25.10
CA GLN A 498 -11.34 5.04 -24.17
C GLN A 498 -10.41 6.20 -24.52
N TYR A 499 -9.96 6.97 -23.53
CA TYR A 499 -9.11 8.15 -23.70
C TYR A 499 -7.72 7.98 -23.07
N ARG A 500 -7.31 6.76 -22.71
CA ARG A 500 -6.09 6.49 -21.93
C ARG A 500 -4.97 5.92 -22.77
N LEU A 501 -5.18 4.77 -23.39
CA LEU A 501 -4.16 3.97 -24.08
C LEU A 501 -3.92 4.49 -25.49
N HIS A 502 -2.67 4.47 -25.94
CA HIS A 502 -2.35 4.54 -27.37
C HIS A 502 -3.18 3.48 -28.15
N PRO A 503 -3.72 3.77 -29.36
CA PRO A 503 -4.56 2.82 -30.12
C PRO A 503 -3.97 1.40 -30.30
N THR A 504 -2.65 1.29 -30.51
CA THR A 504 -1.94 0.00 -30.55
C THR A 504 -2.04 -0.79 -29.25
N LEU A 505 -2.05 -0.12 -28.10
CA LEU A 505 -2.17 -0.75 -26.78
C LEU A 505 -3.59 -1.20 -26.49
N SER A 506 -4.59 -0.38 -26.85
CA SER A 506 -6.01 -0.66 -26.58
C SER A 506 -6.55 -1.83 -27.39
N GLN A 507 -5.93 -2.15 -28.52
CA GLN A 507 -6.35 -3.23 -29.43
C GLN A 507 -6.47 -4.58 -28.71
N THR A 508 -5.43 -5.02 -27.98
CA THR A 508 -5.45 -6.36 -27.33
C THR A 508 -6.56 -6.46 -26.28
N PRO A 509 -6.69 -5.54 -25.31
CA PRO A 509 -7.78 -5.60 -24.36
C PRO A 509 -9.17 -5.53 -25.02
N ASN A 510 -9.33 -4.66 -26.02
CA ASN A 510 -10.61 -4.49 -26.73
C ASN A 510 -11.08 -5.81 -27.37
N GLU A 511 -10.20 -6.46 -28.14
CA GLU A 511 -10.51 -7.73 -28.79
C GLU A 511 -10.73 -8.88 -27.79
N CYS A 512 -9.93 -8.94 -26.71
CA CYS A 512 -9.95 -10.08 -25.78
C CYS A 512 -11.07 -10.01 -24.73
N TYR A 513 -11.48 -8.82 -24.30
CA TYR A 513 -12.36 -8.66 -23.13
C TYR A 513 -13.66 -7.91 -23.41
N TYR A 514 -13.70 -7.11 -24.48
CA TYR A 514 -14.81 -6.19 -24.77
C TYR A 514 -15.41 -6.39 -26.17
N ASP A 515 -15.21 -7.57 -26.77
CA ASP A 515 -15.76 -7.99 -28.06
C ASP A 515 -15.45 -7.05 -29.24
N GLY A 516 -14.35 -6.28 -29.17
CA GLY A 516 -14.02 -5.28 -30.19
C GLY A 516 -14.96 -4.06 -30.22
N LYS A 517 -15.75 -3.84 -29.17
CA LYS A 517 -16.74 -2.74 -29.10
C LYS A 517 -16.16 -1.40 -28.68
N LEU A 518 -14.93 -1.37 -28.15
CA LEU A 518 -14.31 -0.12 -27.70
C LEU A 518 -13.77 0.68 -28.89
N MET A 519 -13.77 1.99 -28.73
CA MET A 519 -13.25 2.98 -29.67
C MET A 519 -12.17 3.81 -28.99
N ASP A 520 -11.18 4.26 -29.74
CA ASP A 520 -10.14 5.15 -29.23
C ASP A 520 -10.57 6.61 -29.38
N GLY A 521 -10.66 7.31 -28.25
CA GLY A 521 -10.89 8.76 -28.17
C GLY A 521 -9.58 9.57 -28.16
N CYS A 522 -8.44 8.89 -28.28
CA CYS A 522 -7.13 9.51 -28.44
C CYS A 522 -6.45 8.95 -29.70
N THR A 523 -5.68 9.81 -30.35
CA THR A 523 -4.93 9.50 -31.56
C THR A 523 -3.51 9.03 -31.22
N PRO A 524 -2.77 8.42 -32.17
CA PRO A 524 -1.34 8.17 -31.98
C PRO A 524 -0.54 9.44 -31.65
N ALA A 525 -0.97 10.61 -32.13
CA ALA A 525 -0.32 11.88 -31.84
C ALA A 525 -0.52 12.34 -30.38
N ASP A 526 -1.69 12.06 -29.79
CA ASP A 526 -1.95 12.35 -28.36
C ASP A 526 -1.12 11.46 -27.43
N ARG A 527 -0.57 10.36 -27.96
CA ARG A 527 0.21 9.35 -27.26
C ARG A 527 1.57 9.11 -27.92
N ARG A 528 2.20 10.18 -28.44
CA ARG A 528 3.57 10.16 -29.01
C ARG A 528 4.55 9.42 -28.10
N ALA A 529 5.52 8.76 -28.72
CA ALA A 529 6.56 8.06 -28.02
C ALA A 529 7.42 9.01 -27.17
N LEU A 530 7.84 8.55 -26.00
CA LEU A 530 8.78 9.27 -25.13
C LEU A 530 10.23 8.89 -25.37
N VAL A 531 10.45 7.77 -26.07
CA VAL A 531 11.76 7.14 -26.27
C VAL A 531 11.92 6.78 -27.75
N THR A 532 13.12 6.96 -28.29
CA THR A 532 13.55 6.50 -29.63
C THR A 532 14.62 5.42 -29.51
N VAL A 533 14.83 4.63 -30.56
CA VAL A 533 15.86 3.58 -30.62
C VAL A 533 16.99 4.02 -31.57
N GLY A 534 18.00 4.69 -31.02
CA GLY A 534 19.07 5.41 -31.73
C GLY A 534 18.85 6.93 -31.72
N TYR A 535 19.91 7.71 -31.84
CA TYR A 535 19.86 9.19 -31.75
C TYR A 535 18.89 9.81 -32.77
N ASP A 536 18.98 9.38 -34.04
CA ASP A 536 18.02 9.69 -35.12
C ASP A 536 17.16 8.46 -35.47
N GLY A 537 16.95 7.61 -34.47
CA GLY A 537 16.30 6.32 -34.63
C GLY A 537 14.78 6.41 -34.69
N PRO A 538 14.11 5.32 -35.10
CA PRO A 538 12.65 5.27 -35.03
C PRO A 538 12.16 5.37 -33.58
N PRO A 539 10.95 5.91 -33.35
CA PRO A 539 10.29 5.85 -32.05
C PRO A 539 10.20 4.42 -31.52
N LEU A 540 10.36 4.25 -30.20
CA LEU A 540 10.08 2.98 -29.55
C LEU A 540 8.60 2.64 -29.75
N SER A 541 8.30 1.38 -30.09
CA SER A 541 6.92 0.93 -30.29
C SER A 541 6.08 1.18 -29.02
N PRO A 542 4.78 1.53 -29.14
CA PRO A 542 3.88 1.59 -28.01
C PRO A 542 3.82 0.25 -27.26
N LEU A 543 3.88 -0.87 -27.98
CA LEU A 543 3.96 -2.21 -27.40
C LEU A 543 5.30 -2.85 -27.76
N VAL A 544 6.08 -3.20 -26.74
CA VAL A 544 7.35 -3.90 -26.89
C VAL A 544 7.28 -5.23 -26.14
N TRP A 545 7.68 -6.32 -26.79
CA TRP A 545 7.90 -7.61 -26.15
C TRP A 545 9.39 -7.95 -26.18
N ILE A 546 9.99 -8.05 -25.01
CA ILE A 546 11.37 -8.49 -24.82
C ILE A 546 11.32 -9.95 -24.37
N ASP A 547 11.81 -10.83 -25.24
CA ASP A 547 11.76 -12.27 -25.02
C ASP A 547 12.81 -12.68 -24.00
N SER A 548 12.44 -12.81 -22.73
CA SER A 548 13.42 -13.05 -21.65
C SER A 548 14.02 -14.46 -21.69
N ALA A 549 13.38 -15.41 -22.38
CA ALA A 549 13.71 -16.84 -22.36
C ALA A 549 14.00 -17.40 -20.95
N SER A 550 13.40 -16.80 -19.91
CA SER A 550 13.75 -17.04 -18.50
C SER A 550 13.67 -18.52 -18.15
N ARG A 551 14.81 -19.09 -17.75
CA ARG A 551 14.92 -20.46 -17.21
C ARG A 551 15.25 -20.47 -15.72
N ASP A 552 15.46 -19.30 -15.13
CA ASP A 552 15.90 -19.04 -13.77
C ASP A 552 14.73 -18.77 -12.80
N VAL A 553 13.54 -19.29 -13.10
CA VAL A 553 12.37 -19.05 -12.25
C VAL A 553 12.47 -19.89 -10.98
N THR A 554 12.51 -19.21 -9.84
CA THR A 554 12.53 -19.83 -8.51
C THR A 554 11.22 -19.54 -7.76
N GLN A 555 10.93 -20.33 -6.73
CA GLN A 555 9.77 -20.14 -5.87
C GLN A 555 10.20 -19.90 -4.42
N GLU A 556 9.74 -18.80 -3.82
CA GLU A 556 10.01 -18.39 -2.45
C GLU A 556 8.67 -18.23 -1.70
N ARG A 557 8.47 -18.98 -0.61
CA ARG A 557 7.26 -18.91 0.24
C ARG A 557 5.93 -18.95 -0.55
N GLY A 558 5.89 -19.72 -1.64
CA GLY A 558 4.72 -19.84 -2.53
C GLY A 558 4.60 -18.79 -3.63
N SER A 559 5.44 -17.76 -3.65
CA SER A 559 5.52 -16.74 -4.71
C SER A 559 6.68 -17.02 -5.68
N LYS A 560 6.59 -16.59 -6.94
CA LYS A 560 7.63 -16.82 -7.96
C LYS A 560 8.47 -15.57 -8.20
N TYR A 561 9.73 -15.76 -8.58
CA TYR A 561 10.57 -14.69 -9.11
C TYR A 561 11.59 -15.23 -10.13
N SER A 562 12.04 -14.38 -11.05
CA SER A 562 13.11 -14.63 -12.02
C SER A 562 14.16 -13.52 -11.84
N PRO A 563 15.37 -13.85 -11.33
CA PRO A 563 16.45 -12.90 -11.14
C PRO A 563 16.78 -12.09 -12.40
N GLY A 564 16.92 -12.75 -13.56
CA GLY A 564 17.25 -12.12 -14.83
C GLY A 564 16.17 -11.15 -15.28
N GLU A 565 14.91 -11.57 -15.22
CA GLU A 565 13.79 -10.71 -15.60
C GLU A 565 13.65 -9.50 -14.64
N ALA A 566 13.89 -9.71 -13.34
CA ALA A 566 13.86 -8.64 -12.34
C ALA A 566 14.97 -7.60 -12.59
N ARG A 567 16.18 -8.06 -12.90
CA ARG A 567 17.32 -7.19 -13.29
C ARG A 567 16.99 -6.36 -14.51
N PHE A 568 16.43 -6.96 -15.56
CA PHE A 568 16.09 -6.22 -16.79
C PHE A 568 14.93 -5.25 -16.57
N ALA A 569 13.92 -5.63 -15.78
CA ALA A 569 12.83 -4.71 -15.45
C ALA A 569 13.35 -3.46 -14.74
N ALA A 570 14.25 -3.64 -13.76
CA ALA A 570 14.91 -2.55 -13.06
C ALA A 570 15.75 -1.67 -14.00
N LEU A 571 16.59 -2.29 -14.84
CA LEU A 571 17.43 -1.58 -15.81
C LEU A 571 16.60 -0.74 -16.80
N ILE A 572 15.53 -1.31 -17.34
CA ILE A 572 14.66 -0.62 -18.30
C ILE A 572 13.99 0.58 -17.64
N ALA A 573 13.41 0.39 -16.45
CA ALA A 573 12.75 1.46 -15.73
C ALA A 573 13.73 2.60 -15.38
N ALA A 574 14.93 2.25 -14.88
CA ALA A 574 15.99 3.22 -14.62
C ALA A 574 16.42 3.95 -15.89
N ARG A 575 16.64 3.23 -17.01
CA ARG A 575 17.02 3.85 -18.29
C ARG A 575 16.00 4.88 -18.74
N ILE A 576 14.70 4.53 -18.71
CA ILE A 576 13.62 5.45 -19.12
C ILE A 576 13.67 6.75 -18.32
N VAL A 577 13.91 6.66 -17.00
CA VAL A 577 14.07 7.86 -16.16
C VAL A 577 15.32 8.65 -16.52
N THR A 578 16.46 8.00 -16.79
CA THR A 578 17.69 8.70 -17.23
C THR A 578 17.54 9.41 -18.58
N LEU A 579 16.55 9.02 -19.38
CA LEU A 579 16.19 9.68 -20.64
C LEU A 579 15.26 10.88 -20.45
N GLY A 580 14.98 11.29 -19.21
CA GLY A 580 14.20 12.49 -18.89
C GLY A 580 12.70 12.25 -18.75
N VAL A 581 12.22 11.00 -18.79
CA VAL A 581 10.85 10.68 -18.40
C VAL A 581 10.73 10.83 -16.88
N PRO A 582 9.76 11.59 -16.35
CA PRO A 582 9.57 11.72 -14.91
C PRO A 582 9.43 10.36 -14.24
N ALA A 583 10.11 10.13 -13.12
CA ALA A 583 10.04 8.84 -12.43
C ALA A 583 8.61 8.48 -12.00
N GLY A 584 7.83 9.49 -11.59
CA GLY A 584 6.40 9.36 -11.31
C GLY A 584 5.54 8.90 -12.51
N GLU A 585 6.07 8.93 -13.74
CA GLU A 585 5.39 8.47 -14.96
C GLU A 585 5.84 7.06 -15.41
N VAL A 586 6.66 6.39 -14.60
CA VAL A 586 7.16 5.03 -14.84
C VAL A 586 6.61 4.07 -13.79
N GLY A 587 6.02 2.98 -14.25
CA GLY A 587 5.54 1.88 -13.41
C GLY A 587 6.20 0.55 -13.78
N VAL A 588 6.48 -0.30 -12.79
CA VAL A 588 6.88 -1.69 -13.00
C VAL A 588 5.87 -2.60 -12.32
N ILE A 589 5.26 -3.48 -13.10
CA ILE A 589 4.17 -4.34 -12.64
C ILE A 589 4.58 -5.79 -12.82
N THR A 590 4.23 -6.61 -11.83
CA THR A 590 4.37 -8.06 -11.93
C THR A 590 3.18 -8.77 -11.29
N LEU A 591 3.04 -10.06 -11.53
CA LEU A 591 2.02 -10.89 -10.89
C LEU A 591 2.44 -11.34 -9.49
N TYR A 592 3.75 -11.46 -9.21
CA TYR A 592 4.23 -12.14 -8.02
C TYR A 592 4.93 -11.19 -7.04
N LYS A 593 4.55 -11.26 -5.76
CA LYS A 593 5.15 -10.41 -4.69
C LYS A 593 6.65 -10.66 -4.50
N ALA A 594 7.15 -11.89 -4.71
CA ALA A 594 8.60 -12.15 -4.70
C ALA A 594 9.31 -11.47 -5.88
N GLN A 595 8.73 -11.49 -7.08
CA GLN A 595 9.24 -10.74 -8.23
C GLN A 595 9.23 -9.23 -7.99
N GLU A 596 8.19 -8.70 -7.35
CA GLU A 596 8.11 -7.28 -6.98
C GLU A 596 9.29 -6.89 -6.08
N ARG A 597 9.53 -7.64 -4.99
CA ARG A 597 10.66 -7.40 -4.07
C ARG A 597 12.00 -7.50 -4.80
N ALA A 598 12.18 -8.50 -5.67
CA ALA A 598 13.40 -8.66 -6.45
C ALA A 598 13.65 -7.45 -7.36
N ILE A 599 12.62 -6.92 -8.02
CA ILE A 599 12.71 -5.72 -8.86
C ILE A 599 13.07 -4.49 -8.02
N VAL A 600 12.42 -4.29 -6.87
CA VAL A 600 12.73 -3.18 -5.96
C VAL A 600 14.19 -3.21 -5.51
N ASN A 601 14.69 -4.39 -5.11
CA ASN A 601 16.08 -4.55 -4.68
C ASN A 601 17.07 -4.22 -5.81
N ASN A 602 16.77 -4.65 -7.05
CA ASN A 602 17.62 -4.34 -8.20
C ASN A 602 17.57 -2.86 -8.58
N LEU A 603 16.41 -2.20 -8.50
CA LEU A 603 16.29 -0.75 -8.72
C LEU A 603 17.09 0.05 -7.68
N ALA A 604 17.04 -0.37 -6.41
CA ALA A 604 17.79 0.25 -5.32
C ALA A 604 19.32 0.16 -5.52
N GLY A 605 19.80 -0.86 -6.24
CA GLY A 605 21.21 -0.98 -6.60
C GLY A 605 21.63 -0.11 -7.79
N ILE A 606 20.69 0.38 -8.62
CA ILE A 606 20.97 1.16 -9.83
C ILE A 606 20.76 2.66 -9.59
N MET A 607 19.75 3.04 -8.81
CA MET A 607 19.35 4.43 -8.61
C MET A 607 19.56 4.85 -7.15
N SER A 608 19.84 6.14 -6.90
CA SER A 608 20.00 6.68 -5.54
C SER A 608 18.76 6.41 -4.70
N ARG A 609 18.96 6.14 -3.39
CA ARG A 609 17.89 5.79 -2.44
C ARG A 609 16.74 6.79 -2.39
N GLU A 610 16.95 8.05 -2.78
CA GLU A 610 15.92 9.09 -2.84
C GLU A 610 14.86 8.83 -3.92
N VAL A 611 15.20 8.15 -5.03
CA VAL A 611 14.27 7.78 -6.12
C VAL A 611 13.52 6.47 -5.84
N VAL A 612 14.04 5.63 -4.93
CA VAL A 612 13.54 4.26 -4.65
C VAL A 612 12.79 4.16 -3.32
N ARG A 613 12.78 5.22 -2.50
CA ARG A 613 12.42 5.16 -1.06
C ARG A 613 10.96 4.82 -0.71
N GLU A 614 10.00 4.79 -1.64
CA GLU A 614 8.56 4.64 -1.30
C GLU A 614 7.90 3.34 -1.81
N ALA A 615 8.65 2.24 -1.90
CA ALA A 615 8.07 0.93 -2.19
C ALA A 615 7.73 0.08 -0.94
N ILE A 616 8.04 0.56 0.28
CA ILE A 616 7.81 -0.19 1.53
C ILE A 616 7.26 0.76 2.60
N GLU A 617 5.99 1.13 2.50
CA GLU A 617 5.14 1.51 3.64
C GLU A 617 3.69 1.19 3.26
N ASP A 618 2.96 0.58 4.19
CA ASP A 618 1.64 -0.07 4.04
C ASP A 618 0.47 0.91 3.80
N ASP A 619 0.73 2.02 3.12
CA ASP A 619 -0.17 3.16 3.13
C ASP A 619 -1.05 3.21 1.88
N ASP A 620 -2.36 3.16 2.09
CA ASP A 620 -3.43 3.52 1.16
C ASP A 620 -3.33 4.98 0.64
N ARG A 621 -2.25 5.70 0.97
CA ARG A 621 -2.00 7.12 0.71
C ARG A 621 -1.36 7.44 -0.63
N ALA A 622 -1.06 6.46 -1.49
CA ALA A 622 -0.40 6.74 -2.77
C ALA A 622 -1.10 7.87 -3.53
N GLY A 623 -0.50 9.06 -3.48
CA GLY A 623 -0.88 10.18 -4.33
C GLY A 623 -0.56 9.79 -5.76
N GLU A 624 -1.21 10.42 -6.73
CA GLU A 624 -0.92 10.14 -8.14
C GLU A 624 0.49 10.61 -8.56
N ASP A 625 1.26 11.29 -7.68
CA ASP A 625 2.47 12.04 -8.03
C ASP A 625 3.58 12.02 -6.96
N ASP A 626 3.94 10.83 -6.46
CA ASP A 626 5.05 10.67 -5.47
C ASP A 626 6.45 10.94 -6.08
N GLY A 627 6.54 11.35 -7.35
CA GLY A 627 7.80 11.65 -8.02
C GLY A 627 8.78 10.47 -8.17
N VAL A 628 8.35 9.24 -7.84
CA VAL A 628 9.16 8.02 -7.83
C VAL A 628 8.62 6.94 -8.76
N ILE A 629 9.48 5.98 -9.14
CA ILE A 629 9.08 4.81 -9.93
C ILE A 629 8.20 3.91 -9.06
N LYS A 630 6.99 3.60 -9.54
CA LYS A 630 6.07 2.72 -8.79
C LYS A 630 6.30 1.26 -9.18
N VAL A 631 6.74 0.43 -8.23
CA VAL A 631 6.85 -1.03 -8.40
C VAL A 631 5.79 -1.71 -7.55
N SER A 632 4.92 -2.53 -8.13
CA SER A 632 3.95 -3.31 -7.36
C SER A 632 3.41 -4.54 -8.10
N THR A 633 2.64 -5.37 -7.39
CA THR A 633 1.80 -6.37 -8.04
C THR A 633 0.68 -5.73 -8.89
N VAL A 634 0.12 -6.49 -9.83
CA VAL A 634 -1.06 -6.09 -10.63
C VAL A 634 -2.24 -5.67 -9.74
N ASP A 635 -2.50 -6.41 -8.65
CA ASP A 635 -3.62 -6.11 -7.74
C ASP A 635 -3.42 -4.75 -7.06
N ALA A 636 -2.22 -4.49 -6.55
CA ALA A 636 -1.89 -3.22 -5.89
C ALA A 636 -1.79 -2.02 -6.86
N PHE A 637 -1.51 -2.27 -8.14
CA PHE A 637 -1.46 -1.23 -9.17
C PHE A 637 -2.86 -0.86 -9.71
N GLN A 638 -3.92 -1.54 -9.28
CA GLN A 638 -5.26 -1.27 -9.76
C GLN A 638 -5.68 0.18 -9.45
N GLY A 639 -6.34 0.82 -10.41
CA GLY A 639 -6.76 2.22 -10.30
C GLY A 639 -5.66 3.25 -10.56
N GLN A 640 -4.41 2.83 -10.73
CA GLN A 640 -3.29 3.66 -11.17
C GLN A 640 -3.06 3.52 -12.68
N GLU A 641 -2.35 4.49 -13.25
CA GLU A 641 -1.90 4.54 -14.65
C GLU A 641 -0.57 5.29 -14.73
N LYS A 642 0.26 4.97 -15.73
CA LYS A 642 1.57 5.59 -15.98
C LYS A 642 1.80 5.72 -17.48
N ASP A 643 2.59 6.71 -17.92
CA ASP A 643 2.96 6.83 -19.33
C ASP A 643 3.74 5.60 -19.83
N VAL A 644 4.65 5.08 -19.00
CA VAL A 644 5.41 3.87 -19.31
C VAL A 644 5.21 2.80 -18.24
N VAL A 645 4.85 1.59 -18.68
CA VAL A 645 4.76 0.42 -17.79
C VAL A 645 5.66 -0.69 -18.30
N VAL A 646 6.52 -1.19 -17.41
CA VAL A 646 7.26 -2.44 -17.61
C VAL A 646 6.49 -3.57 -16.93
N LEU A 647 6.05 -4.56 -17.69
CA LEU A 647 5.31 -5.72 -17.20
C LEU A 647 6.22 -6.95 -17.18
N SER A 648 6.55 -7.42 -15.98
CA SER A 648 7.32 -8.66 -15.78
C SER A 648 6.38 -9.86 -15.56
N LEU A 649 6.38 -10.80 -16.50
CA LEU A 649 5.61 -12.04 -16.45
C LEU A 649 6.21 -13.11 -15.54
N CYS A 650 7.49 -12.99 -15.18
CA CYS A 650 8.24 -13.95 -14.35
C CYS A 650 8.28 -15.36 -14.99
N GLY A 651 8.75 -15.43 -16.24
CA GLY A 651 8.89 -16.67 -17.02
C GLY A 651 7.58 -17.27 -17.55
N VAL A 652 7.61 -18.56 -17.92
CA VAL A 652 6.48 -19.24 -18.56
C VAL A 652 5.43 -19.67 -17.52
N ASN A 653 4.29 -18.98 -17.49
CA ASN A 653 3.18 -19.28 -16.57
C ASN A 653 2.24 -20.38 -17.08
N GLY A 654 2.74 -21.61 -17.21
CA GLY A 654 1.90 -22.77 -17.52
C GLY A 654 0.99 -23.15 -16.36
N GLY A 655 -0.33 -23.06 -16.56
CA GLY A 655 -1.32 -23.61 -15.63
C GLY A 655 -1.38 -22.95 -14.25
N SER A 656 -0.87 -21.73 -14.07
CA SER A 656 -1.00 -21.00 -12.80
C SER A 656 -2.42 -20.46 -12.65
N VAL A 657 -3.17 -20.98 -11.67
CA VAL A 657 -4.53 -20.51 -11.29
C VAL A 657 -4.56 -19.00 -11.02
N PHE A 658 -3.41 -18.44 -10.64
CA PHE A 658 -3.23 -17.04 -10.31
C PHE A 658 -3.30 -16.08 -11.51
N VAL A 659 -3.09 -16.56 -12.76
CA VAL A 659 -3.13 -15.70 -13.96
C VAL A 659 -4.55 -15.71 -14.53
N THR A 660 -5.42 -14.87 -13.99
CA THR A 660 -6.82 -14.76 -14.43
C THR A 660 -6.99 -13.76 -15.58
N PRO A 661 -8.05 -13.89 -16.40
CA PRO A 661 -8.37 -12.91 -17.45
C PRO A 661 -8.44 -11.46 -16.95
N GLU A 662 -8.99 -11.26 -15.75
CA GLU A 662 -9.15 -9.96 -15.10
C GLU A 662 -7.80 -9.32 -14.74
N ARG A 663 -6.87 -10.10 -14.16
CA ARG A 663 -5.51 -9.64 -13.84
C ARG A 663 -4.75 -9.24 -15.11
N VAL A 664 -4.87 -10.04 -16.16
CA VAL A 664 -4.23 -9.73 -17.44
C VAL A 664 -4.82 -8.46 -18.06
N ASN A 665 -6.15 -8.29 -18.01
CA ASN A 665 -6.79 -7.07 -18.49
C ASN A 665 -6.32 -5.84 -17.70
N VAL A 666 -6.21 -5.92 -16.37
CA VAL A 666 -5.65 -4.82 -15.56
C VAL A 666 -4.22 -4.51 -15.99
N ALA A 667 -3.34 -5.52 -16.05
CA ALA A 667 -1.92 -5.34 -16.40
C ALA A 667 -1.73 -4.65 -17.76
N LEU A 668 -2.49 -5.06 -18.78
CA LEU A 668 -2.40 -4.50 -20.13
C LEU A 668 -2.95 -3.07 -20.25
N THR A 669 -3.70 -2.59 -19.25
CA THR A 669 -4.44 -1.31 -19.31
C THR A 669 -3.88 -0.24 -18.38
N ARG A 670 -2.66 -0.44 -17.87
CA ARG A 670 -1.96 0.51 -16.99
C ARG A 670 -1.09 1.53 -17.74
N ALA A 671 -0.57 1.17 -18.91
CA ALA A 671 0.26 2.05 -19.74
C ALA A 671 -0.60 3.03 -20.55
N ARG A 672 -0.17 4.29 -20.65
CA ARG A 672 -0.75 5.26 -21.60
C ARG A 672 -0.02 5.27 -22.94
N ARG A 673 1.32 5.28 -22.93
CA ARG A 673 2.15 5.42 -24.13
C ARG A 673 2.93 4.15 -24.48
N HIS A 674 3.68 3.61 -23.51
CA HIS A 674 4.53 2.42 -23.73
C HIS A 674 4.24 1.30 -22.73
N LEU A 675 3.97 0.10 -23.24
CA LEU A 675 3.94 -1.14 -22.48
C LEU A 675 5.10 -2.02 -22.94
N ILE A 676 6.03 -2.28 -22.03
CA ILE A 676 7.21 -3.13 -22.27
C ILE A 676 6.99 -4.44 -21.51
N VAL A 677 6.66 -5.50 -22.23
CA VAL A 677 6.44 -6.83 -21.66
C VAL A 677 7.76 -7.59 -21.65
N LEU A 678 8.21 -7.97 -20.46
CA LEU A 678 9.29 -8.92 -20.25
C LEU A 678 8.67 -10.29 -20.03
N GLY A 679 8.95 -11.22 -20.94
CA GLY A 679 8.44 -12.57 -20.78
C GLY A 679 8.81 -13.50 -21.92
N ASP A 680 8.69 -14.79 -21.65
CA ASP A 680 9.04 -15.83 -22.59
C ASP A 680 8.01 -15.92 -23.73
N SER A 681 8.46 -15.88 -24.99
CA SER A 681 7.57 -15.92 -26.16
C SER A 681 6.80 -17.23 -26.35
N ARG A 682 7.11 -18.28 -25.56
CA ARG A 682 6.31 -19.51 -25.46
C ARG A 682 5.07 -19.34 -24.58
N ALA A 683 4.99 -18.27 -23.77
CA ALA A 683 3.87 -18.02 -22.86
C ALA A 683 2.48 -18.16 -23.49
N PRO A 684 2.21 -17.68 -24.74
CA PRO A 684 0.92 -17.89 -25.39
C PRO A 684 0.58 -19.37 -25.63
N GLY A 685 1.58 -20.19 -26.00
CA GLY A 685 1.41 -21.63 -26.25
C GLY A 685 1.21 -22.45 -24.98
N VAL A 686 1.73 -21.98 -23.84
CA VAL A 686 1.69 -22.72 -22.57
C VAL A 686 0.55 -22.27 -21.65
N SER A 687 0.28 -20.98 -21.55
CA SER A 687 -0.81 -20.44 -20.71
C SER A 687 -2.19 -20.53 -21.38
N LYS A 688 -2.24 -20.64 -22.71
CA LYS A 688 -3.46 -20.56 -23.55
C LYS A 688 -4.28 -19.28 -23.37
N HIS A 689 -3.76 -18.24 -22.69
CA HIS A 689 -4.46 -16.98 -22.54
C HIS A 689 -4.33 -16.16 -23.85
N PRO A 690 -5.44 -15.79 -24.52
CA PRO A 690 -5.41 -15.21 -25.87
C PRO A 690 -4.68 -13.86 -25.92
N ALA A 691 -4.78 -13.06 -24.85
CA ALA A 691 -4.16 -11.73 -24.79
C ALA A 691 -2.64 -11.75 -24.97
N TRP A 692 -1.92 -12.75 -24.45
CA TRP A 692 -0.46 -12.84 -24.66
C TRP A 692 -0.12 -13.13 -26.12
N GLY A 693 -0.89 -13.99 -26.78
CA GLY A 693 -0.74 -14.26 -28.21
C GLY A 693 -0.99 -13.03 -29.06
N SER A 694 -2.01 -12.24 -28.72
CA SER A 694 -2.31 -10.98 -29.40
C SER A 694 -1.19 -9.95 -29.18
N CYS A 695 -0.73 -9.76 -27.94
CA CYS A 695 0.39 -8.86 -27.64
C CYS A 695 1.65 -9.22 -28.42
N LEU A 696 2.03 -10.50 -28.43
CA LEU A 696 3.21 -10.98 -29.15
C LEU A 696 3.07 -10.81 -30.67
N LYS A 697 1.88 -11.05 -31.23
CA LYS A 697 1.59 -10.85 -32.65
C LYS A 697 1.73 -9.37 -33.04
N ILE A 698 1.13 -8.46 -32.26
CA ILE A 698 1.23 -7.01 -32.49
C ILE A 698 2.70 -6.59 -32.37
N SER A 699 3.38 -6.97 -31.29
CA SER A 699 4.80 -6.70 -31.05
C SER A 699 5.69 -7.09 -32.24
N ARG A 700 5.51 -8.29 -32.80
CA ARG A 700 6.27 -8.78 -33.97
C ARG A 700 5.98 -8.05 -35.28
N SER A 701 4.80 -7.44 -35.39
CA SER A 701 4.42 -6.65 -36.57
C SER A 701 4.92 -5.21 -36.53
N GLN A 702 5.30 -4.71 -35.36
CA GLN A 702 5.74 -3.33 -35.16
C GLN A 702 7.27 -3.21 -35.26
N PRO A 703 7.80 -2.13 -35.87
CA PRO A 703 9.23 -1.82 -35.81
C PRO A 703 9.72 -1.72 -34.37
N GLN A 704 10.82 -2.40 -34.04
CA GLN A 704 11.36 -2.45 -32.66
C GLN A 704 10.37 -2.98 -31.60
N GLY A 705 9.23 -3.56 -32.02
CA GLY A 705 8.21 -4.06 -31.11
C GLY A 705 8.54 -5.43 -30.53
N TYR A 706 9.45 -6.21 -31.13
CA TYR A 706 9.89 -7.50 -30.60
C TYR A 706 11.41 -7.58 -30.56
N LYS A 707 11.97 -7.84 -29.38
CA LYS A 707 13.40 -8.08 -29.17
C LYS A 707 13.60 -9.54 -28.73
N PRO A 708 14.17 -10.41 -29.59
CA PRO A 708 14.58 -11.74 -29.16
C PRO A 708 15.80 -11.63 -28.25
N THR A 709 15.79 -12.30 -27.09
CA THR A 709 16.96 -12.40 -26.20
C THR A 709 17.41 -13.86 -26.16
N PHE A 710 18.03 -14.32 -27.25
CA PHE A 710 18.57 -15.69 -27.36
C PHE A 710 20.07 -15.79 -27.06
N SER A 711 20.76 -14.68 -26.73
CA SER A 711 22.20 -14.63 -26.48
C SER A 711 22.55 -13.47 -25.55
N ALA A 712 23.25 -13.76 -24.45
CA ALA A 712 23.93 -12.88 -23.48
C ALA A 712 23.18 -11.62 -22.94
N ASP A 713 23.16 -11.48 -21.61
CA ASP A 713 22.69 -10.27 -20.89
C ASP A 713 23.27 -8.94 -21.44
N GLY A 714 24.43 -9.00 -22.12
CA GLY A 714 25.06 -7.87 -22.80
C GLY A 714 24.27 -7.30 -23.99
N GLU A 715 23.69 -8.13 -24.86
CA GLU A 715 23.03 -7.66 -26.09
C GLU A 715 21.76 -6.85 -25.80
N LEU A 716 21.04 -7.22 -24.74
CA LEU A 716 19.85 -6.49 -24.31
C LEU A 716 20.25 -5.15 -23.67
N ARG A 717 21.30 -5.15 -22.84
CA ARG A 717 21.88 -3.92 -22.27
C ARG A 717 22.34 -2.96 -23.37
N ASP A 718 23.05 -3.46 -24.38
CA ASP A 718 23.52 -2.65 -25.51
C ASP A 718 22.34 -2.05 -26.27
N TRP A 719 21.29 -2.83 -26.52
CA TRP A 719 20.09 -2.31 -27.17
C TRP A 719 19.37 -1.24 -26.33
N ILE A 720 19.23 -1.44 -25.01
CA ILE A 720 18.65 -0.43 -24.10
C ILE A 720 19.52 0.84 -24.06
N ASN A 721 20.85 0.70 -24.17
CA ASN A 721 21.78 1.82 -24.23
C ASN A 721 21.65 2.63 -25.52
N THR A 722 21.16 2.03 -26.62
CA THR A 722 20.83 2.78 -27.83
C THR A 722 19.58 3.66 -27.70
N TRP A 723 18.81 3.54 -26.62
CA TRP A 723 17.61 4.37 -26.46
C TRP A 723 17.97 5.82 -26.16
N HIS A 724 17.22 6.76 -26.75
CA HIS A 724 17.35 8.20 -26.52
C HIS A 724 15.99 8.83 -26.17
N ALA A 725 16.02 10.02 -25.57
CA ALA A 725 14.83 10.81 -25.35
C ALA A 725 14.23 11.19 -26.71
N ALA A 726 12.91 11.07 -26.87
CA ALA A 726 12.25 11.65 -28.03
C ALA A 726 12.27 13.19 -27.92
N ASP A 727 12.51 13.89 -29.04
CA ASP A 727 12.56 15.35 -29.05
C ASP A 727 11.27 15.95 -28.45
N PRO A 728 11.37 16.86 -27.47
CA PRO A 728 10.23 17.65 -27.03
C PRO A 728 9.78 18.57 -28.17
N GLU A 729 8.49 18.91 -28.22
CA GLU A 729 7.96 19.74 -29.32
C GLU A 729 8.77 21.03 -29.53
N PRO A 730 8.93 21.51 -30.79
CA PRO A 730 8.96 22.95 -30.99
C PRO A 730 7.62 23.48 -30.44
N GLY A 731 7.68 24.28 -29.38
CA GLY A 731 6.48 24.80 -28.72
C GLY A 731 5.52 25.46 -29.71
N PRO A 732 4.24 25.65 -29.34
CA PRO A 732 3.29 26.37 -30.19
C PRO A 732 3.95 27.69 -30.60
N GLU A 733 4.02 27.96 -31.91
CA GLU A 733 4.45 29.28 -32.39
C GLU A 733 3.62 30.30 -31.61
N PRO A 734 4.25 31.32 -30.99
CA PRO A 734 3.50 32.35 -30.30
C PRO A 734 2.50 32.92 -31.29
N ASP A 735 1.21 32.93 -30.90
CA ASP A 735 0.19 33.65 -31.65
C ASP A 735 0.77 35.03 -31.98
N PRO A 736 0.76 35.47 -33.25
CA PRO A 736 1.31 36.75 -33.62
C PRO A 736 0.68 37.81 -32.72
N GLU A 737 1.53 38.56 -32.01
CA GLU A 737 1.09 39.58 -31.08
C GLU A 737 0.01 40.45 -31.76
N PRO A 738 -1.13 40.73 -31.09
CA PRO A 738 -2.12 41.62 -31.66
C PRO A 738 -1.47 43.00 -31.83
N ILE A 739 -1.18 43.34 -33.10
CA ILE A 739 -0.68 44.64 -33.51
C ILE A 739 -1.63 45.71 -32.93
N PRO A 740 -1.12 46.73 -32.22
CA PRO A 740 -1.96 47.78 -31.68
C PRO A 740 -2.69 48.47 -32.82
N SER A 741 -4.03 48.48 -32.76
CA SER A 741 -4.88 49.21 -33.68
C SER A 741 -4.66 50.72 -33.48
N VAL A 742 -3.78 51.30 -34.30
CA VAL A 742 -3.76 52.73 -34.53
C VAL A 742 -4.82 53.03 -35.59
N GLY A 743 -5.85 53.75 -35.18
CA GLY A 743 -6.93 54.18 -36.05
C GLY A 743 -6.44 55.11 -37.16
N GLY A 744 -7.02 54.94 -38.35
CA GLY A 744 -6.87 55.89 -39.45
C GLY A 744 -7.48 55.39 -40.75
N GLY A 745 -8.71 55.84 -41.03
CA GLY A 745 -9.23 56.19 -42.36
C GLY A 745 -9.15 55.20 -43.54
N SER A 746 -10.31 54.82 -44.06
CA SER A 746 -10.56 54.38 -45.44
C SER A 746 -10.13 55.43 -46.50
N PRO A 747 -10.28 55.21 -47.83
CA PRO A 747 -10.67 54.00 -48.59
C PRO A 747 -9.79 53.74 -49.85
N ASP A 748 -10.16 52.70 -50.62
CA ASP A 748 -10.00 52.54 -52.09
C ASP A 748 -9.01 51.47 -52.64
N GLY A 749 -9.55 50.70 -53.61
CA GLY A 749 -8.83 49.99 -54.69
C GLY A 749 -8.41 48.55 -54.38
N GLU A 750 -9.11 47.52 -54.88
CA GLU A 750 -8.93 46.87 -56.20
C GLU A 750 -7.63 46.05 -56.35
N ASP A 751 -7.86 44.75 -56.56
CA ASP A 751 -7.20 43.86 -57.52
C ASP A 751 -5.72 43.41 -57.37
N ASP A 752 -5.63 42.08 -57.34
CA ASP A 752 -4.80 41.20 -58.17
C ASP A 752 -3.30 40.90 -57.89
N GLU A 753 -3.10 39.58 -57.93
CA GLU A 753 -2.02 38.81 -58.56
C GLU A 753 -0.56 38.88 -58.05
N ARG A 754 -0.12 37.68 -57.64
CA ARG A 754 1.08 36.93 -58.09
C ARG A 754 2.38 37.73 -58.27
N GLU A 755 3.43 37.27 -57.59
CA GLU A 755 4.58 36.67 -58.31
C GLU A 755 5.56 35.93 -57.38
N ARG A 756 6.00 34.77 -57.87
CA ARG A 756 7.16 34.02 -57.38
C ARG A 756 8.42 34.72 -57.89
N ILE A 757 9.43 34.86 -57.03
CA ILE A 757 10.82 34.97 -57.49
C ILE A 757 11.67 33.99 -56.68
N VAL A 758 12.22 33.03 -57.41
CA VAL A 758 13.38 32.20 -57.06
C VAL A 758 14.62 33.02 -57.38
N LEU A 759 15.61 33.08 -56.48
CA LEU A 759 17.00 33.26 -56.85
C LEU A 759 17.91 32.38 -55.99
N ASP A 760 18.83 31.78 -56.71
CA ASP A 760 19.84 30.78 -56.38
C ASP A 760 21.23 31.45 -56.35
N GLU A 761 22.22 30.71 -55.84
CA GLU A 761 23.68 30.88 -55.97
C GLU A 761 24.33 32.06 -55.19
N SER A 762 25.55 32.02 -54.63
CA SER A 762 26.61 31.02 -54.46
C SER A 762 27.72 31.63 -53.56
N VAL A 763 28.41 30.76 -52.81
CA VAL A 763 29.87 30.67 -52.48
C VAL A 763 30.73 31.95 -52.39
N GLU A 764 31.44 32.17 -51.27
CA GLU A 764 32.92 32.10 -51.14
C GLU A 764 33.48 32.42 -49.75
N ASP A 765 34.67 31.86 -49.54
CA ASP A 765 35.49 31.67 -48.35
C ASP A 765 36.36 32.89 -48.00
N LEU A 766 36.93 32.92 -46.77
CA LEU A 766 38.29 33.35 -46.39
C LEU A 766 38.41 34.02 -45.00
N SER A 767 39.31 33.42 -44.20
CA SER A 767 40.36 34.04 -43.36
C SER A 767 40.16 34.29 -41.83
N THR A 768 41.09 33.67 -41.07
CA THR A 768 41.60 33.91 -39.68
C THR A 768 42.29 35.28 -39.52
N PRO A 769 42.81 35.78 -38.35
CA PRO A 769 43.14 35.21 -37.00
C PRO A 769 42.70 36.16 -35.82
N PRO A 770 43.28 36.26 -34.57
CA PRO A 770 44.34 35.52 -33.86
C PRO A 770 44.07 35.12 -32.37
N SER A 771 45.04 34.40 -31.80
CA SER A 771 45.23 33.88 -30.43
C SER A 771 45.52 34.93 -29.34
N ARG A 772 45.06 34.72 -28.08
CA ARG A 772 45.85 34.95 -26.85
C ARG A 772 45.23 34.36 -25.55
N ALA A 773 45.97 33.44 -24.94
CA ALA A 773 46.24 33.15 -23.52
C ALA A 773 45.14 33.19 -22.42
N VAL A 774 44.96 32.05 -21.75
CA VAL A 774 44.53 31.95 -20.34
C VAL A 774 45.71 31.37 -19.54
N ARG A 775 45.96 31.94 -18.36
CA ARG A 775 47.01 31.56 -17.40
C ARG A 775 46.52 30.42 -16.49
N GLU A 776 47.36 29.42 -16.30
CA GLU A 776 47.33 28.48 -15.18
C GLU A 776 48.23 29.02 -14.07
N ASP A 777 47.76 29.01 -12.83
CA ASP A 777 48.61 29.11 -11.64
C ASP A 777 48.45 27.80 -10.84
N VAL A 778 49.54 27.03 -10.82
CA VAL A 778 49.79 25.86 -9.96
C VAL A 778 50.53 26.36 -8.72
N VAL A 779 50.11 25.93 -7.53
CA VAL A 779 50.89 26.09 -6.31
C VAL A 779 51.23 24.69 -5.79
N GLU A 780 52.50 24.33 -5.91
CA GLU A 780 53.13 23.19 -5.24
C GLU A 780 53.22 23.42 -3.73
N LEU A 781 53.02 22.37 -2.94
CA LEU A 781 53.59 22.23 -1.60
C LEU A 781 54.08 20.79 -1.42
N ASP A 782 55.40 20.69 -1.43
CA ASP A 782 56.24 19.52 -1.24
C ASP A 782 56.37 19.19 0.26
N ALA A 783 56.32 17.90 0.61
CA ALA A 783 56.86 17.35 1.86
C ALA A 783 56.83 15.81 1.82
N SER A 784 57.84 15.22 1.19
CA SER A 784 58.30 13.85 1.41
C SER A 784 58.70 13.62 2.87
N ILE A 785 58.18 12.54 3.48
CA ILE A 785 58.72 11.94 4.71
C ILE A 785 59.19 10.53 4.37
N GLU A 786 60.51 10.35 4.37
CA GLU A 786 61.18 9.05 4.41
C GLU A 786 61.02 8.44 5.82
N ILE A 787 60.67 7.16 5.90
CA ILE A 787 60.81 6.37 7.13
C ILE A 787 61.86 5.28 6.89
N SER A 788 62.84 5.31 7.79
CA SER A 788 64.09 4.54 7.85
C SER A 788 63.91 3.04 8.08
N LYS A 789 64.86 2.27 7.55
CA LYS A 789 65.15 0.89 7.93
C LYS A 789 65.86 0.81 9.30
N ASP A 790 65.63 -0.33 9.94
CA ASP A 790 66.34 -0.98 11.05
C ASP A 790 65.89 -0.65 12.49
N GLU A 791 65.12 -1.57 13.07
CA GLU A 791 65.38 -2.20 14.39
C GLU A 791 64.57 -3.53 14.48
N GLU A 792 65.27 -4.64 14.77
CA GLU A 792 64.72 -6.01 14.79
C GLU A 792 64.07 -6.39 16.13
N SER A 793 63.00 -7.20 15.99
CA SER A 793 62.49 -8.28 16.88
C SER A 793 61.28 -7.98 17.80
N PRO A 794 60.38 -8.97 18.08
CA PRO A 794 60.43 -10.40 17.72
C PRO A 794 59.18 -10.96 17.00
N GLY A 795 59.42 -11.89 16.06
CA GLY A 795 58.55 -13.05 15.86
C GLY A 795 57.25 -12.86 15.08
N VAL A 796 57.31 -12.30 13.86
CA VAL A 796 56.34 -12.71 12.84
C VAL A 796 56.88 -14.03 12.28
N ASP A 797 56.49 -15.13 12.93
CA ASP A 797 56.69 -16.45 12.35
C ASP A 797 56.00 -16.50 10.96
N ASP A 798 56.54 -17.35 10.10
CA ASP A 798 56.22 -17.48 8.69
C ASP A 798 54.78 -18.01 8.47
N TRP A 799 53.78 -17.12 8.39
CA TRP A 799 52.34 -17.47 8.23
C TRP A 799 51.81 -17.32 6.80
N THR A 800 52.65 -17.01 5.81
CA THR A 800 52.24 -16.81 4.41
C THR A 800 52.08 -18.11 3.60
N ASN A 801 52.36 -19.28 4.19
CA ASN A 801 52.45 -20.56 3.47
C ASN A 801 51.28 -21.54 3.72
N ASP A 802 50.05 -21.04 3.89
CA ASP A 802 48.85 -21.88 3.91
C ASP A 802 48.15 -21.86 2.53
N PRO A 803 47.97 -23.00 1.84
CA PRO A 803 47.49 -23.06 0.46
C PRO A 803 45.96 -22.98 0.44
N MET A 804 45.41 -21.82 0.79
CA MET A 804 44.00 -21.52 0.56
C MET A 804 43.90 -20.62 -0.68
N PRO A 805 42.99 -20.91 -1.64
CA PRO A 805 42.85 -20.08 -2.83
C PRO A 805 42.54 -18.63 -2.43
N GLU A 806 43.03 -17.67 -3.19
CA GLU A 806 42.70 -16.25 -3.03
C GLU A 806 41.20 -16.07 -3.40
N LEU A 807 40.33 -16.16 -2.40
CA LEU A 807 38.87 -16.20 -2.57
C LEU A 807 38.22 -14.80 -2.52
N SER A 808 38.97 -13.74 -2.22
CA SER A 808 38.45 -12.35 -2.17
C SER A 808 39.49 -11.36 -2.73
N PRO A 809 39.10 -10.43 -3.62
CA PRO A 809 40.01 -9.45 -4.20
C PRO A 809 40.44 -8.40 -3.16
N ASP A 810 41.62 -7.82 -3.35
CA ASP A 810 42.10 -6.69 -2.56
C ASP A 810 41.16 -5.49 -2.70
N LEU A 811 40.93 -4.79 -1.59
CA LEU A 811 40.11 -3.59 -1.53
C LEU A 811 40.73 -2.45 -2.35
N ASP A 812 39.98 -1.91 -3.32
CA ASP A 812 40.40 -0.68 -4.02
C ASP A 812 40.08 0.55 -3.18
N ALA A 813 41.07 1.03 -2.41
CA ALA A 813 40.94 2.18 -1.53
C ALA A 813 40.51 3.47 -2.27
N ALA A 814 40.75 3.58 -3.58
CA ALA A 814 40.33 4.74 -4.40
C ALA A 814 38.81 4.80 -4.63
N THR A 815 38.07 3.73 -4.31
CA THR A 815 36.62 3.64 -4.45
C THR A 815 35.87 3.91 -3.14
N LEU A 816 36.58 4.08 -2.03
CA LEU A 816 35.98 4.36 -0.72
C LEU A 816 35.45 5.81 -0.66
N PRO A 817 34.29 6.06 -0.03
CA PRO A 817 33.77 7.41 0.16
C PRO A 817 34.74 8.30 0.97
N ASP A 818 34.78 9.61 0.68
CA ASP A 818 35.69 10.56 1.34
C ASP A 818 35.63 10.50 2.88
N GLY A 819 34.42 10.39 3.46
CA GLY A 819 34.25 10.28 4.93
C GLY A 819 34.84 8.99 5.53
N ARG A 820 34.98 7.92 4.74
CA ARG A 820 35.63 6.67 5.14
C ARG A 820 37.16 6.83 5.22
N LEU A 821 37.73 7.58 4.28
CA LEU A 821 39.17 7.89 4.22
C LEU A 821 39.60 8.78 5.41
N GLU A 822 38.74 9.69 5.86
CA GLU A 822 39.02 10.51 7.05
C GLU A 822 39.11 9.65 8.33
N ILE A 823 38.25 8.64 8.47
CA ILE A 823 38.32 7.69 9.59
C ILE A 823 39.56 6.79 9.47
N HIS A 824 39.93 6.33 8.27
CA HIS A 824 41.18 5.58 8.05
C HIS A 824 42.40 6.38 8.55
N ALA A 825 42.47 7.68 8.22
CA ALA A 825 43.54 8.55 8.67
C ALA A 825 43.58 8.70 10.20
N ALA A 826 42.42 8.69 10.87
CA ALA A 826 42.35 8.74 12.33
C ALA A 826 42.72 7.40 13.00
N LEU A 827 42.31 6.27 12.41
CA LEU A 827 42.71 4.93 12.84
C LEU A 827 44.23 4.70 12.69
N ALA A 828 44.82 5.22 11.62
CA ALA A 828 46.26 5.21 11.41
C ALA A 828 47.02 5.99 12.50
N LYS A 829 46.52 7.17 12.92
CA LYS A 829 47.14 7.99 13.98
C LYS A 829 47.17 7.28 15.33
N VAL A 830 46.18 6.43 15.64
CA VAL A 830 46.11 5.68 16.90
C VAL A 830 46.81 4.32 16.83
N GLY A 831 47.38 3.96 15.67
CA GLY A 831 48.02 2.66 15.46
C GLY A 831 47.05 1.50 15.69
N PHE A 832 45.87 1.57 15.07
CA PHE A 832 44.82 0.56 15.19
C PHE A 832 45.24 -0.75 14.52
N THR A 833 45.18 -1.87 15.24
CA THR A 833 45.64 -3.20 14.78
C THR A 833 44.47 -4.17 14.55
N PRO A 834 44.69 -5.34 13.91
CA PRO A 834 43.67 -6.38 13.81
C PRO A 834 43.12 -6.87 15.17
N GLU A 835 43.98 -6.92 16.20
CA GLU A 835 43.56 -7.24 17.56
C GLU A 835 42.63 -6.16 18.13
N ASP A 836 42.96 -4.88 17.91
CA ASP A 836 42.12 -3.76 18.31
C ASP A 836 40.77 -3.80 17.57
N TYR A 837 40.76 -4.22 16.29
CA TYR A 837 39.54 -4.42 15.51
C TYR A 837 38.68 -5.54 16.06
N TRP A 838 39.25 -6.70 16.39
CA TRP A 838 38.49 -7.80 16.98
C TRP A 838 37.87 -7.42 18.32
N ASN A 839 38.65 -6.76 19.18
CA ASN A 839 38.15 -6.29 20.47
C ASN A 839 37.06 -5.22 20.30
N ALA A 840 37.25 -4.27 19.37
CA ALA A 840 36.23 -3.27 19.03
C ALA A 840 34.96 -3.92 18.47
N TYR A 841 35.07 -4.92 17.59
CA TYR A 841 33.93 -5.65 17.05
C TYR A 841 33.10 -6.28 18.16
N LYS A 842 33.73 -7.03 19.07
CA LYS A 842 33.05 -7.67 20.21
C LYS A 842 32.42 -6.64 21.14
N ASP A 843 33.20 -5.66 21.59
CA ASP A 843 32.75 -4.74 22.63
C ASP A 843 31.73 -3.71 22.12
N ILE A 844 31.84 -3.27 20.87
CA ILE A 844 30.80 -2.43 20.26
C ILE A 844 29.50 -3.22 20.18
N HIS A 845 29.47 -4.43 19.59
CA HIS A 845 28.23 -5.21 19.46
C HIS A 845 27.61 -5.60 20.82
N LYS A 846 28.42 -5.99 21.81
CA LYS A 846 27.92 -6.28 23.17
C LYS A 846 27.39 -5.03 23.88
N GLY A 847 28.11 -3.91 23.81
CA GLY A 847 27.71 -2.64 24.43
C GLY A 847 26.49 -2.00 23.75
N ALA A 848 26.39 -2.19 22.44
CA ALA A 848 25.30 -1.80 21.56
C ALA A 848 24.00 -2.56 21.85
N LEU A 849 24.03 -3.87 21.58
CA LEU A 849 22.84 -4.69 21.38
C LEU A 849 22.39 -5.35 22.67
N TYR A 850 23.35 -5.73 23.50
CA TYR A 850 23.12 -6.43 24.77
C TYR A 850 23.19 -5.49 25.99
N ARG A 851 23.40 -4.19 25.73
CA ARG A 851 23.54 -3.14 26.75
C ARG A 851 24.60 -3.46 27.82
N ASP A 852 25.64 -4.21 27.47
CA ASP A 852 26.68 -4.62 28.42
C ASP A 852 27.57 -3.44 28.83
N GLU A 853 27.52 -3.06 30.10
CA GLU A 853 28.28 -1.92 30.61
C GLU A 853 29.80 -2.13 30.62
N THR A 854 30.26 -3.39 30.70
CA THR A 854 31.69 -3.69 30.74
C THR A 854 32.31 -3.43 29.37
N SER A 855 31.69 -3.97 28.30
CA SER A 855 32.09 -3.72 26.91
C SER A 855 32.01 -2.23 26.54
N ARG A 856 31.01 -1.47 27.02
CA ARG A 856 30.96 -0.01 26.81
C ARG A 856 32.21 0.69 27.37
N ARG A 857 32.61 0.35 28.58
CA ARG A 857 33.82 0.91 29.22
C ARG A 857 35.10 0.50 28.50
N ASN A 858 35.15 -0.72 27.95
CA ASN A 858 36.29 -1.17 27.15
C ASN A 858 36.45 -0.32 25.89
N VAL A 859 35.37 -0.04 25.16
CA VAL A 859 35.41 0.83 23.97
C VAL A 859 35.84 2.25 24.34
N GLU A 860 35.28 2.81 25.42
CA GLU A 860 35.62 4.16 25.91
C GLU A 860 37.07 4.31 26.41
N SER A 861 37.73 3.21 26.76
CA SER A 861 39.13 3.19 27.18
C SER A 861 40.10 2.65 26.13
N SER A 862 39.57 2.24 24.96
CA SER A 862 40.36 1.70 23.85
C SER A 862 41.01 2.80 23.01
N LYS A 863 41.90 2.39 22.10
CA LYS A 863 42.48 3.26 21.06
C LYS A 863 41.42 3.88 20.13
N LEU A 864 40.21 3.31 20.09
CA LEU A 864 39.10 3.78 19.26
C LEU A 864 38.35 4.96 19.88
N ALA A 865 38.47 5.17 21.19
CA ALA A 865 37.79 6.25 21.91
C ALA A 865 38.02 7.66 21.31
N PRO A 866 39.26 8.11 21.02
CA PRO A 866 39.49 9.42 20.41
C PRO A 866 38.87 9.53 19.00
N VAL A 867 38.86 8.44 18.23
CA VAL A 867 38.24 8.39 16.89
C VAL A 867 36.71 8.52 17.00
N ILE A 868 36.10 7.85 17.97
CA ILE A 868 34.66 7.97 18.24
C ILE A 868 34.29 9.40 18.60
N VAL A 869 35.09 10.05 19.44
CA VAL A 869 34.84 11.45 19.87
C VAL A 869 35.02 12.42 18.69
N GLU A 870 36.05 12.24 17.87
CA GLU A 870 36.35 13.11 16.72
C GLU A 870 35.22 13.11 15.68
N PHE A 871 34.74 11.94 15.28
CA PHE A 871 33.76 11.79 14.21
C PHE A 871 32.31 11.77 14.69
N PHE A 872 32.06 11.25 15.90
CA PHE A 872 30.70 11.00 16.40
C PHE A 872 30.38 11.79 17.69
N GLY A 873 31.32 12.55 18.24
CA GLY A 873 31.13 13.34 19.46
C GLY A 873 30.27 14.61 19.31
N ARG A 874 30.07 15.12 18.08
CA ARG A 874 29.16 16.28 17.84
C ARG A 874 27.68 15.96 18.10
N SER A 875 27.30 14.69 18.08
CA SER A 875 25.97 14.19 18.46
C SER A 875 25.65 14.33 19.96
N THR A 876 26.66 14.61 20.80
CA THR A 876 26.55 14.60 22.26
C THR A 876 27.03 15.89 22.95
N GLY A 877 27.58 16.86 22.21
CA GLY A 877 28.18 18.08 22.77
C GLY A 877 29.64 17.86 23.14
N ALA A 878 30.51 18.80 22.76
CA ALA A 878 31.96 18.62 22.60
C ALA A 878 32.80 18.28 23.86
N GLU A 879 32.19 18.04 25.02
CA GLU A 879 32.88 17.56 26.23
C GLU A 879 32.02 16.58 27.08
N ALA A 880 31.00 15.94 26.49
CA ALA A 880 30.15 14.97 27.21
C ALA A 880 30.48 13.51 26.84
N PRO A 881 30.41 12.55 27.80
CA PRO A 881 30.63 11.13 27.51
C PRO A 881 29.66 10.61 26.45
N PHE A 882 30.14 9.69 25.59
CA PHE A 882 29.36 9.11 24.50
C PHE A 882 28.08 8.46 25.02
N GLN A 883 26.93 8.85 24.47
CA GLN A 883 25.62 8.42 24.98
C GLN A 883 25.18 7.12 24.31
N TRP A 884 25.67 5.99 24.82
CA TRP A 884 25.32 4.64 24.35
C TRP A 884 23.82 4.32 24.32
N GLN A 885 22.98 5.07 25.02
CA GLN A 885 21.52 4.87 25.05
C GLN A 885 20.77 5.50 23.88
N LYS A 886 21.41 6.38 23.10
CA LYS A 886 20.76 7.01 21.94
C LYS A 886 20.87 6.11 20.71
N THR A 887 19.73 5.75 20.13
CA THR A 887 19.63 4.92 18.91
C THR A 887 20.47 5.47 17.74
N ALA A 888 20.59 6.80 17.63
CA ALA A 888 21.45 7.43 16.61
C ALA A 888 22.95 7.14 16.81
N CYS A 889 23.43 7.19 18.05
CA CYS A 889 24.84 6.92 18.40
C CYS A 889 25.18 5.44 18.18
N GLN A 890 24.24 4.60 18.57
CA GLN A 890 24.22 3.16 18.36
C GLN A 890 24.35 2.80 16.87
N HIS A 891 23.46 3.34 16.03
CA HIS A 891 23.53 3.16 14.58
C HIS A 891 24.84 3.62 13.97
N ALA A 892 25.40 4.75 14.41
CA ALA A 892 26.67 5.26 13.90
C ALA A 892 27.83 4.29 14.18
N LEU A 893 27.90 3.68 15.36
CA LEU A 893 28.96 2.72 15.70
C LEU A 893 28.90 1.46 14.83
N ILE A 894 27.71 0.85 14.66
CA ILE A 894 27.59 -0.41 13.92
C ILE A 894 27.55 -0.21 12.40
N ARG A 895 26.87 0.84 11.90
CA ARG A 895 26.68 1.02 10.46
C ARG A 895 27.77 1.88 9.81
N GLU A 896 28.50 2.69 10.59
CA GLU A 896 29.54 3.57 10.05
C GLU A 896 30.93 3.21 10.59
N LEU A 897 31.13 3.12 11.91
CA LEU A 897 32.47 2.91 12.47
C LEU A 897 33.02 1.49 12.26
N ILE A 898 32.26 0.43 12.55
CA ILE A 898 32.73 -0.96 12.37
C ILE A 898 33.14 -1.23 10.91
N PRO A 899 32.31 -0.88 9.90
CA PRO A 899 32.72 -1.02 8.51
C PRO A 899 33.94 -0.17 8.14
N ALA A 900 34.22 0.94 8.85
CA ALA A 900 35.43 1.74 8.63
C ALA A 900 36.68 1.06 9.18
N CYS A 901 36.56 0.47 10.38
CA CYS A 901 37.63 -0.33 10.94
C CYS A 901 37.89 -1.56 10.06
N GLU A 902 36.86 -2.20 9.53
CA GLU A 902 36.98 -3.35 8.63
C GLU A 902 37.75 -2.99 7.36
N THR A 903 37.35 -1.94 6.64
CA THR A 903 38.06 -1.52 5.41
C THR A 903 39.49 -1.07 5.69
N TYR A 904 39.73 -0.41 6.83
CA TYR A 904 41.07 -0.01 7.25
C TYR A 904 41.96 -1.22 7.56
N ILE A 905 41.46 -2.24 8.25
CA ILE A 905 42.21 -3.47 8.54
C ILE A 905 42.43 -4.30 7.27
N HIS A 906 41.45 -4.34 6.37
CA HIS A 906 41.62 -4.96 5.06
C HIS A 906 42.79 -4.31 4.32
N GLU A 907 42.84 -2.97 4.27
CA GLU A 907 43.90 -2.21 3.58
C GLU A 907 45.27 -2.35 4.27
N SER A 908 45.32 -2.24 5.60
CA SER A 908 46.58 -2.17 6.36
C SER A 908 47.19 -3.52 6.75
N ALA A 909 46.37 -4.55 6.95
CA ALA A 909 46.80 -5.88 7.38
C ALA A 909 46.41 -7.00 6.39
N GLY A 910 45.53 -6.71 5.43
CA GLY A 910 45.03 -7.67 4.44
C GLY A 910 43.66 -8.25 4.81
N TRP A 911 42.91 -8.66 3.78
CA TRP A 911 41.53 -9.13 3.90
C TRP A 911 41.31 -10.26 4.91
N ARG A 912 42.32 -11.12 5.13
CA ARG A 912 42.25 -12.25 6.08
C ARG A 912 41.95 -11.80 7.52
N TRP A 913 42.37 -10.60 7.89
CA TRP A 913 42.16 -10.00 9.21
C TRP A 913 40.80 -9.30 9.36
N THR A 914 39.94 -9.41 8.35
CA THR A 914 38.53 -9.00 8.44
C THR A 914 37.57 -10.18 8.55
N ARG A 915 38.09 -11.42 8.51
CA ARG A 915 37.30 -12.65 8.57
C ARG A 915 37.08 -13.07 10.01
N LEU A 916 35.82 -13.25 10.39
CA LEU A 916 35.46 -13.61 11.77
C LEU A 916 36.09 -14.93 12.18
N SER A 917 36.12 -15.93 11.28
CA SER A 917 36.75 -17.23 11.56
C SER A 917 38.23 -17.10 11.93
N ARG A 918 38.99 -16.27 11.20
CA ARG A 918 40.43 -16.04 11.47
C ARG A 918 40.66 -15.18 12.71
N LEU A 919 39.81 -14.18 12.94
CA LEU A 919 39.88 -13.36 14.14
C LEU A 919 39.59 -14.20 15.40
N ILE A 920 38.61 -15.10 15.35
CA ILE A 920 38.31 -16.05 16.43
C ILE A 920 39.49 -17.01 16.63
N GLU A 921 39.98 -17.66 15.57
CA GLU A 921 41.12 -18.59 15.66
C GLU A 921 42.37 -17.97 16.30
N HIS A 922 42.60 -16.68 16.04
CA HIS A 922 43.85 -16.02 16.43
C HIS A 922 43.76 -15.24 17.75
N TYR A 923 42.61 -14.64 18.05
CA TYR A 923 42.44 -13.74 19.19
C TYR A 923 41.42 -14.22 20.23
N ASP A 924 40.81 -15.38 20.03
CA ASP A 924 39.84 -15.94 20.99
C ASP A 924 39.89 -17.47 21.05
N ASP A 925 39.08 -18.04 21.94
CA ASP A 925 38.88 -19.49 22.00
C ASP A 925 37.48 -19.82 21.49
N HIS A 926 37.42 -20.57 20.37
CA HIS A 926 36.18 -20.90 19.69
C HIS A 926 35.17 -21.59 20.63
N ASP A 927 35.62 -22.57 21.42
CA ASP A 927 34.75 -23.35 22.31
C ASP A 927 34.27 -22.50 23.50
N ALA A 928 35.13 -21.62 24.02
CA ALA A 928 34.78 -20.69 25.09
C ALA A 928 33.80 -19.61 24.62
N LEU A 929 33.96 -19.12 23.39
CA LEU A 929 33.09 -18.14 22.76
C LEU A 929 31.71 -18.77 22.46
N GLU A 930 31.66 -19.98 21.92
CA GLU A 930 30.41 -20.72 21.66
C GLU A 930 29.67 -21.07 22.96
N ALA A 931 30.41 -21.31 24.06
CA ALA A 931 29.86 -21.58 25.39
C ALA A 931 29.49 -20.31 26.20
N GLU A 932 29.66 -19.11 25.65
CA GLU A 932 29.42 -17.85 26.37
C GLU A 932 27.95 -17.69 26.80
N ALA A 933 27.72 -17.46 28.10
CA ALA A 933 26.41 -17.21 28.66
C ALA A 933 25.90 -15.80 28.27
N GLY A 934 25.15 -15.72 27.18
CA GLY A 934 24.62 -14.47 26.63
C GLY A 934 24.19 -14.55 25.17
N GLY A 935 24.54 -15.65 24.47
CA GLY A 935 24.10 -15.93 23.10
C GLY A 935 24.91 -15.23 22.01
N PHE A 936 25.64 -14.13 22.33
CA PHE A 936 26.47 -13.41 21.36
C PHE A 936 27.56 -14.28 20.72
N GLY A 937 28.33 -15.03 21.53
CA GLY A 937 29.43 -15.83 20.98
C GLY A 937 28.96 -16.97 20.05
N HIS A 938 27.80 -17.57 20.32
CA HIS A 938 27.16 -18.52 19.40
C HIS A 938 26.76 -17.86 18.07
N VAL A 939 26.23 -16.63 18.10
CA VAL A 939 25.89 -15.87 16.88
C VAL A 939 27.15 -15.57 16.08
N VAL A 940 28.22 -15.09 16.71
CA VAL A 940 29.47 -14.75 16.02
C VAL A 940 30.15 -15.98 15.39
N VAL A 941 30.10 -17.14 16.07
CA VAL A 941 30.60 -18.42 15.52
C VAL A 941 29.73 -18.89 14.35
N SER A 942 28.41 -18.67 14.40
CA SER A 942 27.50 -18.96 13.29
C SER A 942 27.78 -18.06 12.09
N ASP A 943 27.92 -16.76 12.31
CA ASP A 943 28.22 -15.77 11.25
C ASP A 943 29.57 -16.04 10.60
N ALA A 944 30.57 -16.47 11.37
CA ALA A 944 31.87 -16.88 10.84
C ALA A 944 31.77 -18.09 9.89
N LYS A 945 30.84 -19.03 10.15
CA LYS A 945 30.58 -20.17 9.26
C LYS A 945 29.85 -19.72 7.99
N THR A 946 28.84 -18.87 8.12
CA THR A 946 28.11 -18.32 6.98
C THR A 946 29.02 -17.48 6.08
N GLN A 947 29.85 -16.60 6.64
CA GLN A 947 30.83 -15.81 5.89
C GLN A 947 31.79 -16.70 5.08
N ALA A 948 32.27 -17.81 5.65
CA ALA A 948 33.15 -18.75 4.97
C ALA A 948 32.45 -19.52 3.83
N GLU A 949 31.19 -19.92 4.02
CA GLU A 949 30.37 -20.56 2.99
C GLU A 949 30.06 -19.60 1.84
N ASP A 950 29.78 -18.34 2.16
CA ASP A 950 29.46 -17.29 1.19
C ASP A 950 30.66 -16.97 0.30
N GLU A 951 31.86 -16.90 0.88
CA GLU A 951 33.11 -16.68 0.15
C GLU A 951 33.49 -17.86 -0.73
N ALA A 952 33.29 -19.09 -0.25
CA ALA A 952 33.47 -20.29 -1.05
C ALA A 952 32.54 -20.29 -2.27
N GLY A 953 31.29 -19.83 -2.09
CA GLY A 953 30.34 -19.66 -3.17
C GLY A 953 30.72 -18.54 -4.15
N ALA A 954 31.14 -17.38 -3.64
CA ALA A 954 31.57 -16.25 -4.44
C ALA A 954 32.80 -16.57 -5.30
N ALA A 955 33.78 -17.30 -4.76
CA ALA A 955 34.95 -17.69 -5.52
C ALA A 955 34.68 -18.83 -6.50
N HIS A 956 33.79 -19.77 -6.16
CA HIS A 956 33.30 -20.75 -7.13
C HIS A 956 32.65 -20.03 -8.31
N PHE A 957 31.82 -19.02 -8.05
CA PHE A 957 31.23 -18.18 -9.08
C PHE A 957 32.28 -17.40 -9.89
N ALA A 958 33.28 -16.80 -9.23
CA ALA A 958 34.36 -16.06 -9.92
C ALA A 958 35.20 -16.96 -10.84
N ALA A 959 35.47 -18.21 -10.44
CA ALA A 959 36.26 -19.15 -11.21
C ALA A 959 35.50 -19.82 -12.36
N THR A 960 34.19 -20.05 -12.19
CA THR A 960 33.38 -20.85 -13.13
C THR A 960 32.38 -20.03 -13.93
N GLY A 961 32.04 -18.83 -13.48
CA GLY A 961 30.93 -18.01 -14.01
C GLY A 961 29.54 -18.59 -13.74
N VAL A 962 29.44 -19.68 -12.96
CA VAL A 962 28.20 -20.42 -12.69
C VAL A 962 27.84 -20.27 -11.21
N ALA A 963 26.68 -19.67 -10.94
CA ALA A 963 26.20 -19.45 -9.57
C ALA A 963 25.44 -20.67 -9.00
N ASP A 964 25.08 -21.63 -9.85
CA ASP A 964 24.09 -22.68 -9.54
C ASP A 964 24.63 -23.88 -8.72
N GLU A 965 25.95 -24.06 -8.58
CA GLU A 965 26.51 -25.26 -7.92
C GLU A 965 27.13 -25.02 -6.53
N ALA A 966 27.26 -23.77 -6.08
CA ALA A 966 27.65 -23.48 -4.70
C ALA A 966 26.40 -23.27 -3.84
N TYR A 967 26.00 -24.32 -3.12
CA TYR A 967 25.01 -24.25 -2.06
C TYR A 967 25.42 -23.23 -0.99
N PHE A 968 24.86 -22.02 -1.02
CA PHE A 968 24.78 -21.12 0.14
C PHE A 968 23.84 -21.78 1.15
N ARG A 969 24.40 -22.51 2.12
CA ARG A 969 23.63 -23.39 3.00
C ARG A 969 23.18 -22.65 4.26
N ASN A 970 22.53 -21.49 4.11
CA ASN A 970 21.76 -20.92 5.22
C ASN A 970 20.42 -21.66 5.34
N ASN A 971 20.50 -22.93 5.75
CA ASN A 971 19.36 -23.73 6.18
C ASN A 971 18.90 -23.17 7.53
N GLY A 972 17.81 -22.40 7.52
CA GLY A 972 16.59 -22.78 8.25
C GLY A 972 16.67 -23.11 9.75
N ASP A 973 17.69 -22.70 10.50
CA ASP A 973 17.65 -22.64 11.95
C ASP A 973 17.48 -21.17 12.35
N GLY A 974 16.29 -20.87 12.88
CA GLY A 974 15.85 -19.50 13.14
C GLY A 974 16.75 -18.79 14.15
N PHE A 975 17.54 -17.84 13.64
CA PHE A 975 17.68 -16.54 14.26
C PHE A 975 17.19 -15.52 13.23
N GLU A 976 16.11 -14.84 13.57
CA GLU A 976 15.69 -13.63 12.86
C GLU A 976 16.90 -12.68 12.82
N ASP A 977 17.17 -12.08 11.65
CA ASP A 977 17.83 -10.78 11.56
C ASP A 977 16.93 -9.77 12.31
N GLN A 978 16.95 -9.82 13.63
CA GLN A 978 16.51 -8.73 14.46
C GLN A 978 17.52 -7.63 14.20
N ASP A 979 17.08 -6.53 13.58
CA ASP A 979 17.83 -5.27 13.65
C ASP A 979 18.03 -5.02 15.15
N PRO A 980 19.24 -5.21 15.68
CA PRO A 980 19.40 -5.30 17.12
C PRO A 980 19.34 -3.89 17.77
N TRP A 981 19.04 -2.90 16.93
CA TRP A 981 18.74 -1.50 17.24
C TRP A 981 17.28 -1.12 17.07
N ALA A 982 16.37 -2.06 16.80
CA ALA A 982 14.94 -1.84 16.99
C ALA A 982 14.68 -1.64 18.49
N SER A 983 15.04 -0.46 19.00
CA SER A 983 14.80 -0.06 20.37
C SER A 983 13.31 0.04 20.62
N ASP A 984 12.84 -0.75 21.59
CA ASP A 984 11.81 -0.35 22.52
C ASP A 984 12.04 1.11 22.95
N GLU A 985 11.33 2.05 22.31
CA GLU A 985 10.89 3.28 22.98
C GLU A 985 9.57 2.97 23.69
N ASP A 986 9.69 2.38 24.88
CA ASP A 986 8.75 2.51 26.00
C ASP A 986 9.47 1.95 27.25
N ASP A 987 10.23 2.83 27.91
CA ASP A 987 10.49 2.77 29.36
C ASP A 987 10.39 4.20 29.94
#